data_AF-A0AAD6NCJ2-F1
#
_entry.id   AF-A0AAD6NCJ2-F1
#
_cell.length_a   1.000
_cell.length_b   1.000
_cell.length_c   1.000
_cell.angle_alpha   90.00
_cell.angle_beta   90.00
_cell.angle_gamma   90.00
#
_symmetry.space_group_name_H-M   'P 1'
#
loop_
_entity.id
_entity.type
_entity.pdbx_description
1 polymer ?
#
loop_
_entity_poly.entity_id
_entity_poly.type
_entity_poly.pdbx_seq_one_letter_code
_entity_poly.pdbx_strand_id
1 'polypeptide(L)'
;MADALSIEQNNKIRVALGLKPLPVPGAGPEFKEDDSDSGDEEEPASTVETRQAAGYDNWKKLQDDAEAKRKREERNAAIKRARDIAQRNLKLEGSTLGEANGDELDTKTWLMQSKKRSKKIEKERARKLAEELEERERAAAAEYTAADLAGIKVGHSAGDFDGGEDHILTLKDAAVDDEDEGDELQDVNLVEKEKTEEKLELKKKKPVYDPTAENQGILSQYDEDIDGKKRKRFTLDAQGSTEEEREAKRQEVSDRLKKNVISLDFEPEVPSSDYMDISDVKIKKPKKKKAKATKQRAVMDYDDNAPSDCSPRKPANQDVSFVDDDDLQASLALQRRAAFKKRKKISPEELARQLREEEEQTPMEVENEDEEGPGLVIDETSEFVSNLQKPTLPERDERHTSIPAAGKSAEPQPEPETEGVEVDMDRYGHIEDEDELAAQIKRDQQAKVEPQQHLTGTGLEEESTLDQGLGATLSMLKSRGLVKESDSSSQNALMRDRQRFLQEKNNRESEAERRARQQRERDRASGKLDGMSARERDEYAQWENKHRDQQEARHTAEAFNKQYKPDVQLRYVDEFGRNMNQKEAFKQLSHQFHGKGSGKMKTEKRLKKIDEEKKREAMSTLDSSQHTGMNNAVGTAARKNRQAGSRQPLGCPQANKRTVVLGARQASAWANVPQGPPDAILGITEAFKADSFKEKINLGVGAYRDDKGKPYVLPSVRAAEDKVVASRLDKEYAGITGIPAFTSAAAELAYGADSSAIKDDRLVITQTISGTGALRIGGSFLKRFYPGAKKIYLPTPSWANHKAVFTDAGLEVANYSYYNKDTIGLDFDGLIADIKNAPESSIILLHACAHNPTGVDPTEAQWRQISDVMKEKGHFAFFDMAYQGFASGNADKDAFAPRHFVKEGHNIALCQSFAKNMGLYGERVGAFSLVCENTEEKKRVESQIKILIRPQYSNPPIHGARVASTIMNDPALNQQWLGEVKGMADRIIEMRSLLRTNLEKLGSKHDWSHITSQIGMFAYTGLKPEQMDALAKEHSVYATKDGRISVAGITSGNVGRLAESIFKITG
;
A
#
# COMPACT_ATOMS: atom_id res chain seq x y z
N MET A 1 -46.56 -63.13 39.69
CA MET A 1 -45.54 -62.08 39.83
C MET A 1 -44.43 -62.40 38.86
N ALA A 2 -43.96 -61.42 38.10
CA ALA A 2 -42.78 -61.52 37.24
C ALA A 2 -42.03 -60.20 37.43
N ASP A 3 -40.75 -60.28 37.82
CA ASP A 3 -40.00 -59.12 38.28
C ASP A 3 -39.70 -58.14 37.14
N ALA A 4 -39.83 -56.84 37.45
CA ALA A 4 -39.42 -55.78 36.56
C ALA A 4 -37.90 -55.65 36.58
N LEU A 5 -37.26 -55.78 35.41
CA LEU A 5 -35.82 -55.57 35.22
C LEU A 5 -35.40 -54.17 35.70
N SER A 6 -34.24 -54.08 36.37
CA SER A 6 -33.76 -52.81 36.92
C SER A 6 -33.45 -51.79 35.81
N ILE A 7 -33.50 -50.49 36.14
CA ILE A 7 -33.21 -49.40 35.19
C ILE A 7 -31.81 -49.56 34.58
N GLU A 8 -30.84 -50.04 35.36
CA GLU A 8 -29.47 -50.32 34.90
C GLU A 8 -29.40 -51.49 33.91
N GLN A 9 -30.17 -52.56 34.13
CA GLN A 9 -30.27 -53.69 33.20
C GLN A 9 -30.94 -53.26 31.89
N ASN A 10 -32.01 -52.47 31.97
CA ASN A 10 -32.63 -51.85 30.80
C ASN A 10 -31.67 -50.91 30.05
N ASN A 11 -30.83 -50.15 30.76
CA ASN A 11 -29.82 -49.29 30.14
C ASN A 11 -28.72 -50.08 29.44
N LYS A 12 -28.25 -51.21 29.99
CA LYS A 12 -27.32 -52.12 29.30
C LYS A 12 -27.93 -52.66 28.01
N ILE A 13 -29.21 -53.03 28.01
CA ILE A 13 -29.94 -53.49 26.81
C ILE A 13 -30.08 -52.35 25.79
N ARG A 14 -30.40 -51.12 26.23
CA ARG A 14 -30.52 -49.96 25.33
C ARG A 14 -29.19 -49.62 24.67
N VAL A 15 -28.09 -49.59 25.42
CA VAL A 15 -26.74 -49.35 24.86
C VAL A 15 -26.35 -50.45 23.87
N ALA A 16 -26.64 -51.72 24.16
CA ALA A 16 -26.42 -52.83 23.22
C ALA A 16 -27.28 -52.74 21.94
N LEU A 17 -28.41 -52.02 21.99
CA LEU A 17 -29.28 -51.72 20.84
C LEU A 17 -28.99 -50.35 20.18
N GLY A 18 -27.91 -49.67 20.56
CA GLY A 18 -27.56 -48.34 20.03
C GLY A 18 -28.50 -47.20 20.47
N LEU A 19 -29.36 -47.45 21.46
CA LEU A 19 -30.34 -46.50 21.97
C LEU A 19 -29.80 -45.78 23.21
N LYS A 20 -30.09 -44.47 23.32
CA LYS A 20 -29.63 -43.64 24.44
C LYS A 20 -30.19 -44.19 25.78
N PRO A 21 -29.35 -44.36 26.82
CA PRO A 21 -29.80 -44.84 28.13
C PRO A 21 -30.79 -43.86 28.78
N LEU A 22 -31.64 -44.39 29.67
CA LEU A 22 -32.59 -43.63 30.47
C LEU A 22 -31.88 -42.97 31.66
N PRO A 23 -32.23 -41.73 32.02
CA PRO A 23 -31.61 -41.04 33.15
C PRO A 23 -31.94 -41.74 34.47
N VAL A 24 -30.93 -41.97 35.30
CA VAL A 24 -31.07 -42.53 36.65
C VAL A 24 -31.37 -41.38 37.62
N PRO A 25 -32.45 -41.44 38.43
CA PRO A 25 -32.75 -40.38 39.39
C PRO A 25 -31.61 -40.20 40.41
N GLY A 26 -30.99 -39.02 40.43
CA GLY A 26 -29.92 -38.67 41.36
C GLY A 26 -28.51 -38.52 40.75
N ALA A 27 -28.31 -38.83 39.47
CA ALA A 27 -27.05 -38.53 38.79
C ALA A 27 -26.94 -37.02 38.47
N GLY A 28 -25.76 -36.43 38.74
CA GLY A 28 -25.44 -35.03 38.40
C GLY A 28 -25.24 -34.81 36.89
N PRO A 29 -25.03 -33.55 36.45
CA PRO A 29 -24.91 -33.23 35.03
C PRO A 29 -23.63 -33.83 34.41
N GLU A 30 -23.80 -34.70 33.41
CA GLU A 30 -22.72 -35.13 32.53
C GLU A 30 -22.31 -33.99 31.59
N PHE A 31 -21.06 -33.54 31.68
CA PHE A 31 -20.47 -32.65 30.69
C PHE A 31 -19.90 -33.46 29.52
N LYS A 32 -20.05 -32.94 28.31
CA LYS A 32 -19.37 -33.46 27.12
C LYS A 32 -17.88 -33.14 27.21
N GLU A 33 -17.04 -34.12 26.90
CA GLU A 33 -15.68 -33.87 26.44
C GLU A 33 -15.77 -33.37 24.99
N ASP A 34 -15.16 -32.22 24.71
CA ASP A 34 -14.94 -31.71 23.35
C ASP A 34 -13.52 -32.12 22.92
N ASP A 35 -13.41 -32.86 21.81
CA ASP A 35 -12.13 -33.13 21.14
C ASP A 35 -11.60 -31.83 20.51
N SER A 36 -10.66 -31.17 21.17
CA SER A 36 -9.80 -30.16 20.54
C SER A 36 -8.34 -30.38 20.93
N ASP A 37 -7.60 -31.00 20.01
CA ASP A 37 -6.16 -31.23 20.06
C ASP A 37 -5.39 -29.88 20.00
N SER A 38 -4.82 -29.48 21.14
CA SER A 38 -3.78 -28.46 21.24
C SER A 38 -2.86 -28.81 22.39
N GLY A 39 -1.70 -29.40 22.07
CA GLY A 39 -0.74 -29.83 23.09
C GLY A 39 0.02 -28.67 23.71
N ASP A 40 0.04 -28.65 25.04
CA ASP A 40 1.17 -28.24 25.88
C ASP A 40 1.22 -29.21 27.07
N GLU A 41 2.42 -29.53 27.56
CA GLU A 41 2.65 -30.64 28.49
C GLU A 41 2.40 -30.25 29.97
N GLU A 42 1.25 -30.66 30.52
CA GLU A 42 1.10 -30.89 31.97
C GLU A 42 0.49 -32.29 32.23
N GLU A 43 1.04 -33.03 33.19
CA GLU A 43 0.59 -34.40 33.49
C GLU A 43 -0.86 -34.44 34.00
N PRO A 44 -1.68 -35.42 33.57
CA PRO A 44 -3.05 -35.54 34.03
C PRO A 44 -3.10 -35.93 35.52
N ALA A 45 -3.69 -35.04 36.33
CA ALA A 45 -3.95 -35.20 37.77
C ALA A 45 -4.48 -36.61 38.13
N SER A 46 -3.57 -37.47 38.60
CA SER A 46 -3.77 -38.91 38.68
C SER A 46 -4.35 -39.39 40.02
N THR A 47 -4.54 -38.49 40.99
CA THR A 47 -5.04 -38.81 42.34
C THR A 47 -6.41 -38.18 42.63
N VAL A 48 -7.19 -38.80 43.52
CA VAL A 48 -8.50 -38.26 43.93
C VAL A 48 -8.36 -36.92 44.66
N GLU A 49 -7.27 -36.75 45.40
CA GLU A 49 -6.96 -35.54 46.17
C GLU A 49 -6.64 -34.34 45.26
N THR A 50 -5.88 -34.55 44.17
CA THR A 50 -5.59 -33.47 43.20
C THR A 50 -6.85 -33.01 42.45
N ARG A 51 -7.80 -33.91 42.17
CA ARG A 51 -9.12 -33.54 41.61
C ARG A 51 -10.01 -32.80 42.61
N GLN A 52 -9.92 -33.11 43.91
CA GLN A 52 -10.65 -32.37 44.95
C GLN A 52 -10.08 -30.96 45.14
N ALA A 53 -8.76 -30.79 45.09
CA ALA A 53 -8.10 -29.48 45.11
C ALA A 53 -8.54 -28.62 43.91
N ALA A 54 -8.43 -29.14 42.69
CA ALA A 54 -8.89 -28.46 41.48
C ALA A 54 -10.40 -28.13 41.50
N GLY A 55 -11.22 -28.97 42.13
CA GLY A 55 -12.65 -28.69 42.34
C GLY A 55 -12.90 -27.49 43.26
N TYR A 56 -12.10 -27.33 44.31
CA TYR A 56 -12.18 -26.19 45.23
C TYR A 56 -11.72 -24.89 44.54
N ASP A 57 -10.61 -24.92 43.81
CA ASP A 57 -10.09 -23.74 43.10
C ASP A 57 -11.02 -23.27 41.98
N ASN A 58 -11.65 -24.19 41.25
CA ASN A 58 -12.69 -23.86 40.27
C ASN A 58 -13.94 -23.25 40.93
N TRP A 59 -14.38 -23.75 42.08
CA TRP A 59 -15.50 -23.17 42.82
C TRP A 59 -15.17 -21.76 43.35
N LYS A 60 -13.96 -21.57 43.88
CA LYS A 60 -13.46 -20.29 44.38
C LYS A 60 -13.38 -19.26 43.25
N LYS A 61 -12.79 -19.63 42.11
CA LYS A 61 -12.74 -18.78 40.91
C LYS A 61 -14.15 -18.35 40.45
N LEU A 62 -15.13 -19.25 40.52
CA LEU A 62 -16.52 -18.95 40.19
C LEU A 62 -17.21 -18.01 41.20
N GLN A 63 -16.81 -18.03 42.48
CA GLN A 63 -17.21 -16.99 43.45
C GLN A 63 -16.54 -15.64 43.16
N ASP A 64 -15.23 -15.64 42.90
CA ASP A 64 -14.46 -14.43 42.64
C ASP A 64 -14.97 -13.72 41.36
N ASP A 65 -15.27 -14.47 40.29
CA ASP A 65 -15.89 -13.96 39.06
C ASP A 65 -17.30 -13.38 39.31
N ALA A 66 -18.10 -14.03 40.17
CA ALA A 66 -19.44 -13.54 40.54
C ALA A 66 -19.36 -12.25 41.37
N GLU A 67 -18.39 -12.12 42.28
CA GLU A 67 -18.17 -10.89 43.04
C GLU A 67 -17.60 -9.76 42.17
N ALA A 68 -16.66 -10.07 41.28
CA ALA A 68 -16.13 -9.12 40.29
C ALA A 68 -17.24 -8.58 39.39
N LYS A 69 -18.15 -9.45 38.94
CA LYS A 69 -19.35 -9.06 38.18
C LYS A 69 -20.26 -8.12 38.99
N ARG A 70 -20.54 -8.44 40.26
CA ARG A 70 -21.36 -7.58 41.15
C ARG A 70 -20.71 -6.20 41.33
N LYS A 71 -19.40 -6.14 41.60
CA LYS A 71 -18.63 -4.89 41.71
C LYS A 71 -18.66 -4.06 40.42
N ARG A 72 -18.65 -4.71 39.24
CA ARG A 72 -18.76 -4.05 37.94
C ARG A 72 -20.16 -3.48 37.68
N GLU A 73 -21.21 -4.20 38.08
CA GLU A 73 -22.60 -3.73 38.00
C GLU A 73 -22.86 -2.55 38.96
N GLU A 74 -22.34 -2.61 40.19
CA GLU A 74 -22.37 -1.51 41.16
C GLU A 74 -21.65 -0.24 40.64
N ARG A 75 -20.46 -0.40 40.04
CA ARG A 75 -19.70 0.70 39.42
C ARG A 75 -20.48 1.34 38.27
N ASN A 76 -21.09 0.53 37.40
CA ASN A 76 -21.94 1.04 36.31
C ASN A 76 -23.19 1.78 36.84
N ALA A 77 -23.81 1.28 37.91
CA ALA A 77 -24.95 1.94 38.56
C ALA A 77 -24.55 3.25 39.28
N ALA A 78 -23.31 3.37 39.76
CA ALA A 78 -22.76 4.62 40.29
C ALA A 78 -22.51 5.65 39.19
N ILE A 79 -21.88 5.24 38.08
CA ILE A 79 -21.64 6.11 36.91
C ILE A 79 -22.96 6.63 36.32
N LYS A 80 -23.98 5.77 36.21
CA LYS A 80 -25.31 6.18 35.75
C LYS A 80 -25.93 7.25 36.67
N ARG A 81 -25.93 7.02 37.99
CA ARG A 81 -26.43 8.00 38.97
C ARG A 81 -25.68 9.33 38.90
N ALA A 82 -24.35 9.31 38.73
CA ALA A 82 -23.55 10.53 38.56
C ALA A 82 -23.94 11.30 37.29
N ARG A 83 -24.17 10.58 36.18
CA ARG A 83 -24.63 11.17 34.90
C ARG A 83 -26.02 11.79 35.01
N ASP A 84 -26.95 11.10 35.68
CA ASP A 84 -28.33 11.57 35.88
C ASP A 84 -28.35 12.82 36.79
N ILE A 85 -27.49 12.88 37.82
CA ILE A 85 -27.30 14.08 38.67
C ILE A 85 -26.68 15.23 37.87
N ALA A 86 -25.66 14.97 37.05
CA ALA A 86 -25.04 15.99 36.20
C ALA A 86 -26.03 16.58 35.17
N GLN A 87 -26.90 15.74 34.57
CA GLN A 87 -27.98 16.22 33.71
C GLN A 87 -29.03 17.04 34.48
N ARG A 88 -29.38 16.64 35.71
CA ARG A 88 -30.35 17.36 36.54
C ARG A 88 -29.84 18.73 37.02
N ASN A 89 -28.52 18.87 37.17
CA ASN A 89 -27.87 20.12 37.56
C ASN A 89 -27.53 21.02 36.35
N LEU A 90 -27.84 20.59 35.12
CA LEU A 90 -27.56 21.34 33.90
C LEU A 90 -28.61 22.46 33.75
N LYS A 91 -28.20 23.67 34.10
CA LYS A 91 -29.07 24.86 34.16
C LYS A 91 -29.67 25.16 32.77
N LEU A 92 -31.00 25.21 32.68
CA LEU A 92 -31.70 25.55 31.44
C LEU A 92 -31.48 27.03 31.09
N GLU A 93 -30.76 27.29 30.01
CA GLU A 93 -30.64 28.62 29.39
C GLU A 93 -31.53 28.71 28.14
N GLY A 94 -32.58 29.52 28.22
CA GLY A 94 -33.55 29.73 27.14
C GLY A 94 -34.71 30.63 27.57
N SER A 95 -35.43 31.20 26.60
CA SER A 95 -36.64 31.98 26.86
C SER A 95 -37.74 31.09 27.44
N THR A 96 -38.37 31.53 28.53
CA THR A 96 -39.48 30.81 29.18
C THR A 96 -40.76 30.87 28.33
N LEU A 97 -41.72 29.98 28.61
CA LEU A 97 -42.97 29.82 27.84
C LEU A 97 -43.93 31.03 27.83
N GLY A 98 -43.54 32.19 28.39
CA GLY A 98 -44.41 33.35 28.62
C GLY A 98 -44.27 34.51 27.62
N GLU A 99 -43.23 34.56 26.79
CA GLU A 99 -43.00 35.69 25.87
C GLU A 99 -43.63 35.46 24.49
N ALA A 100 -44.95 35.59 24.42
CA ALA A 100 -45.70 35.58 23.16
C ALA A 100 -45.72 36.97 22.50
N ASN A 101 -44.72 37.26 21.66
CA ASN A 101 -44.77 38.42 20.76
C ASN A 101 -45.57 38.07 19.51
N GLY A 102 -46.87 38.38 19.54
CA GLY A 102 -47.71 38.41 18.35
C GLY A 102 -47.59 39.76 17.65
N ASP A 103 -46.95 39.76 16.48
CA ASP A 103 -47.03 40.83 15.47
C ASP A 103 -46.86 40.15 14.09
N GLU A 104 -47.71 40.51 13.12
CA GLU A 104 -47.65 39.96 11.76
C GLU A 104 -46.41 40.53 11.03
N LEU A 105 -45.41 39.68 10.79
CA LEU A 105 -44.09 40.11 10.31
C LEU A 105 -43.91 39.98 8.80
N ASP A 106 -43.76 41.12 8.14
CA ASP A 106 -43.24 41.24 6.78
C ASP A 106 -41.90 40.49 6.59
N THR A 107 -41.77 39.82 5.46
CA THR A 107 -40.58 39.06 5.03
C THR A 107 -39.26 39.84 5.17
N LYS A 108 -39.30 41.16 4.99
CA LYS A 108 -38.11 42.03 5.09
C LYS A 108 -37.61 42.23 6.53
N THR A 109 -38.52 42.33 7.50
CA THR A 109 -38.13 42.47 8.92
C THR A 109 -37.62 41.14 9.47
N TRP A 110 -38.20 40.01 9.06
CA TRP A 110 -37.70 38.66 9.38
C TRP A 110 -36.25 38.46 8.92
N LEU A 111 -35.91 38.81 7.68
CA LEU A 111 -34.54 38.67 7.15
C LEU A 111 -33.52 39.53 7.92
N MET A 112 -33.92 40.75 8.30
CA MET A 112 -33.07 41.66 9.09
C MET A 112 -32.88 41.16 10.53
N GLN A 113 -33.94 40.65 11.17
CA GLN A 113 -33.85 40.03 12.50
C GLN A 113 -32.99 38.76 12.47
N SER A 114 -33.11 37.93 11.42
CA SER A 114 -32.28 36.73 11.21
C SER A 114 -30.78 37.08 11.13
N LYS A 115 -30.39 38.05 10.30
CA LYS A 115 -29.00 38.58 10.24
C LYS A 115 -28.53 39.21 11.55
N LYS A 116 -29.42 39.86 12.31
CA LYS A 116 -29.09 40.42 13.63
C LYS A 116 -28.88 39.32 14.69
N ARG A 117 -29.64 38.22 14.60
CA ARG A 117 -29.50 37.02 15.44
C ARG A 117 -28.22 36.25 15.13
N SER A 118 -27.87 36.08 13.84
CA SER A 118 -26.60 35.44 13.45
C SER A 118 -25.40 36.23 13.98
N LYS A 119 -25.35 37.56 13.78
CA LYS A 119 -24.29 38.42 14.34
C LYS A 119 -24.22 38.39 15.87
N LYS A 120 -25.34 38.22 16.58
CA LYS A 120 -25.33 38.10 18.05
C LYS A 120 -24.72 36.76 18.48
N ILE A 121 -25.11 35.66 17.86
CA ILE A 121 -24.56 34.31 18.11
C ILE A 121 -23.06 34.27 17.77
N GLU A 122 -22.66 34.90 16.67
CA GLU A 122 -21.27 35.00 16.22
C GLU A 122 -20.41 35.82 17.19
N LYS A 123 -20.90 36.98 17.66
CA LYS A 123 -20.22 37.79 18.68
C LYS A 123 -20.10 37.07 20.03
N GLU A 124 -21.09 36.27 20.41
CA GLU A 124 -21.09 35.50 21.65
C GLU A 124 -20.14 34.29 21.58
N ARG A 125 -20.06 33.63 20.43
CA ARG A 125 -19.04 32.60 20.15
C ARG A 125 -17.63 33.19 20.12
N ALA A 126 -17.44 34.35 19.49
CA ALA A 126 -16.15 35.04 19.48
C ALA A 126 -15.69 35.43 20.90
N ARG A 127 -16.61 35.85 21.78
CA ARG A 127 -16.28 36.13 23.18
C ARG A 127 -15.82 34.88 23.94
N LYS A 128 -16.54 33.76 23.81
CA LYS A 128 -16.13 32.48 24.44
C LYS A 128 -14.78 31.98 23.91
N LEU A 129 -14.55 32.09 22.59
CA LEU A 129 -13.28 31.69 21.98
C LEU A 129 -12.11 32.56 22.47
N ALA A 130 -12.33 33.86 22.69
CA ALA A 130 -11.32 34.77 23.23
C ALA A 130 -11.00 34.47 24.72
N GLU A 131 -12.02 34.16 25.52
CA GLU A 131 -11.89 33.75 26.92
C GLU A 131 -11.10 32.43 27.06
N GLU A 132 -11.39 31.44 26.20
CA GLU A 132 -10.66 30.17 26.08
C GLU A 132 -9.20 30.37 25.59
N LEU A 133 -8.97 31.32 24.67
CA LEU A 133 -7.63 31.69 24.21
C LEU A 133 -6.81 32.37 25.30
N GLU A 134 -7.38 33.30 26.06
CA GLU A 134 -6.71 34.02 27.14
C GLU A 134 -6.38 33.09 28.32
N GLU A 135 -7.22 32.08 28.57
CA GLU A 135 -6.95 31.01 29.55
C GLU A 135 -5.84 30.06 29.06
N ARG A 136 -5.79 29.77 27.75
CA ARG A 136 -4.71 28.98 27.13
C ARG A 136 -3.39 29.75 27.02
N GLU A 137 -3.43 31.06 26.79
CA GLU A 137 -2.24 31.92 26.87
C GLU A 137 -1.74 32.04 28.31
N ARG A 138 -2.62 32.12 29.31
CA ARG A 138 -2.24 32.01 30.73
C ARG A 138 -1.58 30.67 31.08
N ALA A 139 -2.00 29.57 30.45
CA ALA A 139 -1.36 28.26 30.60
C ALA A 139 -0.01 28.16 29.84
N ALA A 140 0.10 28.77 28.66
CA ALA A 140 1.32 28.76 27.84
C ALA A 140 2.39 29.78 28.30
N ALA A 141 1.99 30.82 29.05
CA ALA A 141 2.87 31.81 29.65
C ALA A 141 3.44 31.40 31.02
N ALA A 142 3.20 30.16 31.46
CA ALA A 142 3.89 29.57 32.60
C ALA A 142 5.34 29.23 32.18
N GLU A 143 6.30 30.09 32.54
CA GLU A 143 7.72 29.81 32.36
C GLU A 143 8.14 28.60 33.22
N TYR A 144 8.41 27.47 32.58
CA TYR A 144 8.95 26.29 33.25
C TYR A 144 10.30 26.61 33.91
N THR A 145 10.41 26.28 35.19
CA THR A 145 11.59 26.53 36.01
C THR A 145 12.34 25.22 36.28
N ALA A 146 13.58 25.31 36.79
CA ALA A 146 14.35 24.11 37.18
C ALA A 146 13.66 23.26 38.27
N ALA A 147 12.70 23.82 39.01
CA ALA A 147 11.91 23.08 39.99
C ALA A 147 10.92 22.09 39.33
N ASP A 148 10.50 22.35 38.10
CA ASP A 148 9.50 21.55 37.37
C ASP A 148 10.10 20.29 36.71
N LEU A 149 11.44 20.15 36.73
CA LEU A 149 12.18 18.98 36.25
C LEU A 149 12.50 17.97 37.37
N ALA A 150 12.11 18.26 38.61
CA ALA A 150 12.41 17.44 39.78
C ALA A 150 11.68 16.08 39.73
N GLY A 151 12.44 14.99 39.82
CA GLY A 151 11.90 13.62 39.86
C GLY A 151 11.77 12.92 38.50
N ILE A 152 12.09 13.60 37.39
CA ILE A 152 12.14 12.96 36.07
C ILE A 152 13.35 12.00 35.99
N LYS A 153 13.15 10.82 35.40
CA LYS A 153 14.17 9.77 35.22
C LYS A 153 14.92 9.95 33.90
N VAL A 154 16.24 9.84 33.91
CA VAL A 154 17.07 9.79 32.70
C VAL A 154 17.59 8.37 32.48
N GLY A 155 17.41 7.85 31.27
CA GLY A 155 17.63 6.45 30.90
C GLY A 155 19.07 6.07 30.52
N HIS A 156 20.08 6.78 31.01
CA HIS A 156 21.51 6.56 30.71
C HIS A 156 22.36 6.61 31.99
N SER A 157 23.65 6.28 31.93
CA SER A 157 24.55 6.46 33.08
C SER A 157 25.01 7.92 33.20
N ALA A 158 25.14 8.46 34.41
CA ALA A 158 25.63 9.83 34.60
C ALA A 158 27.02 10.08 33.97
N GLY A 159 27.89 9.05 33.95
CA GLY A 159 29.22 9.12 33.33
C GLY A 159 29.23 9.09 31.79
N ASP A 160 28.11 8.82 31.12
CA ASP A 160 28.04 8.84 29.65
C ASP A 160 27.94 10.27 29.09
N PHE A 161 27.69 11.27 29.95
CA PHE A 161 27.59 12.70 29.64
C PHE A 161 28.87 13.51 29.98
N ASP A 162 29.94 12.85 30.46
CA ASP A 162 31.14 13.52 30.97
C ASP A 162 32.09 13.95 29.82
N GLY A 163 31.61 14.88 28.98
CA GLY A 163 32.28 15.32 27.74
C GLY A 163 32.20 16.82 27.43
N GLY A 164 31.41 17.61 28.17
CA GLY A 164 31.25 19.04 27.90
C GLY A 164 30.52 19.37 26.60
N GLU A 165 29.82 18.40 26.03
CA GLU A 165 28.93 18.54 24.87
C GLU A 165 27.48 18.68 25.34
N ASP A 166 26.68 19.52 24.68
CA ASP A 166 25.28 19.76 25.04
C ASP A 166 24.39 18.65 24.43
N HIS A 167 23.87 17.75 25.27
CA HIS A 167 23.02 16.64 24.86
C HIS A 167 21.52 17.02 24.83
N ILE A 168 20.79 16.54 23.83
CA ILE A 168 19.34 16.76 23.69
C ILE A 168 18.59 15.51 24.13
N LEU A 169 17.81 15.63 25.20
CA LEU A 169 16.98 14.55 25.73
C LEU A 169 15.56 14.59 25.12
N THR A 170 15.03 13.41 24.83
CA THR A 170 13.70 13.19 24.26
C THR A 170 12.92 12.20 25.13
N LEU A 171 11.58 12.30 25.15
CA LEU A 171 10.72 11.32 25.81
C LEU A 171 10.85 9.95 25.14
N LYS A 172 11.07 8.92 25.94
CA LYS A 172 11.01 7.50 25.53
C LYS A 172 9.57 7.13 25.18
N ASP A 173 9.36 6.46 24.04
CA ASP A 173 8.06 5.92 23.67
C ASP A 173 7.53 4.94 24.74
N ALA A 174 6.34 5.23 25.27
CA ALA A 174 5.59 4.38 26.21
C ALA A 174 4.13 4.27 25.76
N ALA A 175 3.44 3.18 26.13
CA ALA A 175 2.02 3.02 25.86
C ALA A 175 1.20 3.87 26.84
N VAL A 176 0.16 4.55 26.34
CA VAL A 176 -0.66 5.48 27.14
C VAL A 176 -1.42 4.78 28.28
N ASP A 177 -1.63 3.46 28.18
CA ASP A 177 -2.32 2.65 29.18
C ASP A 177 -1.40 2.10 30.29
N ASP A 178 -0.06 2.24 30.17
CA ASP A 178 0.93 1.78 31.16
C ASP A 178 1.31 2.91 32.15
N GLU A 179 0.38 3.26 33.06
CA GLU A 179 0.58 4.33 34.04
C GLU A 179 1.69 4.04 35.10
N ASP A 180 2.20 2.81 35.19
CA ASP A 180 3.08 2.35 36.28
C ASP A 180 4.59 2.66 36.11
N GLU A 181 5.12 2.92 34.90
CA GLU A 181 6.57 3.18 34.72
C GLU A 181 6.97 4.66 34.93
N GLY A 182 6.10 5.61 34.60
CA GLY A 182 6.37 7.05 34.60
C GLY A 182 7.33 7.52 33.48
N ASP A 183 7.27 8.82 33.14
CA ASP A 183 8.01 9.38 32.00
C ASP A 183 9.54 9.28 32.15
N GLU A 184 10.20 8.73 31.13
CA GLU A 184 11.67 8.61 31.06
C GLU A 184 12.23 9.41 29.88
N LEU A 185 13.36 10.10 30.11
CA LEU A 185 14.09 10.86 29.11
C LEU A 185 15.33 10.10 28.60
N GLN A 186 15.59 10.12 27.28
CA GLN A 186 16.70 9.46 26.61
C GLN A 186 17.31 10.32 25.50
N ASP A 187 18.63 10.22 25.27
CA ASP A 187 19.31 10.79 24.10
C ASP A 187 19.34 9.74 22.98
N VAL A 188 18.76 10.07 21.82
CA VAL A 188 18.66 9.17 20.66
C VAL A 188 20.04 8.66 20.23
N ASN A 189 21.08 9.49 20.29
CA ASN A 189 22.44 9.13 19.87
C ASN A 189 23.10 8.15 20.84
N LEU A 190 22.90 8.34 22.15
CA LEU A 190 23.40 7.40 23.16
C LEU A 190 22.67 6.05 23.07
N VAL A 191 21.35 6.06 22.87
CA VAL A 191 20.56 4.83 22.63
C VAL A 191 21.05 4.08 21.39
N GLU A 192 21.37 4.76 20.29
CA GLU A 192 21.92 4.13 19.08
C GLU A 192 23.34 3.57 19.29
N LYS A 193 24.17 4.29 20.05
CA LYS A 193 25.51 3.84 20.42
C LYS A 193 25.46 2.59 21.30
N GLU A 194 24.67 2.60 22.37
CA GLU A 194 24.45 1.43 23.26
C GLU A 194 23.95 0.21 22.48
N LYS A 195 22.92 0.38 21.63
CA LYS A 195 22.40 -0.69 20.75
C LYS A 195 23.46 -1.22 19.76
N THR A 196 24.39 -0.37 19.34
CA THR A 196 25.48 -0.74 18.43
C THR A 196 26.58 -1.50 19.17
N GLU A 197 26.96 -1.05 20.36
CA GLU A 197 27.91 -1.71 21.25
C GLU A 197 27.39 -3.09 21.67
N GLU A 198 26.14 -3.21 22.11
CA GLU A 198 25.51 -4.50 22.46
C GLU A 198 25.52 -5.48 21.27
N LYS A 199 25.16 -5.02 20.06
CA LYS A 199 25.27 -5.84 18.84
C LYS A 199 26.70 -6.25 18.52
N LEU A 200 27.69 -5.45 18.89
CA LEU A 200 29.11 -5.74 18.68
C LEU A 200 29.63 -6.71 19.74
N GLU A 201 29.17 -6.60 21.00
CA GLU A 201 29.44 -7.56 22.07
C GLU A 201 28.79 -8.91 21.82
N LEU A 202 27.53 -8.96 21.37
CA LEU A 202 26.86 -10.19 20.95
C LEU A 202 27.58 -10.86 19.77
N LYS A 203 28.19 -10.09 18.86
CA LYS A 203 29.06 -10.62 17.79
C LYS A 203 30.44 -11.08 18.28
N LYS A 204 30.94 -10.53 19.39
CA LYS A 204 32.19 -10.96 20.06
C LYS A 204 31.97 -12.22 20.92
N LYS A 205 30.84 -12.33 21.61
CA LYS A 205 30.38 -13.52 22.35
C LYS A 205 30.02 -14.65 21.37
N LYS A 206 31.02 -15.34 20.82
CA LYS A 206 30.80 -16.59 20.07
C LYS A 206 30.29 -17.69 21.00
N PRO A 207 29.26 -18.46 20.62
CA PRO A 207 28.89 -19.67 21.35
C PRO A 207 29.87 -20.79 20.98
N VAL A 208 30.84 -21.04 21.86
CA VAL A 208 31.55 -22.31 21.91
C VAL A 208 31.33 -22.85 23.31
N TYR A 209 30.49 -23.87 23.40
CA TYR A 209 30.29 -24.67 24.61
C TYR A 209 31.64 -25.28 25.01
N ASP A 210 32.16 -24.86 26.17
CA ASP A 210 33.37 -25.39 26.79
C ASP A 210 32.96 -26.36 27.91
N PRO A 211 33.06 -27.69 27.71
CA PRO A 211 32.67 -28.69 28.71
C PRO A 211 33.68 -28.82 29.87
N THR A 212 34.74 -28.01 29.90
CA THR A 212 35.77 -28.02 30.97
C THR A 212 35.70 -26.83 31.93
N ALA A 213 34.70 -25.96 31.81
CA ALA A 213 34.49 -24.83 32.73
C ALA A 213 33.80 -25.24 34.04
N GLU A 214 34.56 -25.75 35.01
CA GLU A 214 34.07 -26.01 36.38
C GLU A 214 33.80 -24.71 37.15
N ASN A 215 32.57 -24.16 37.04
CA ASN A 215 31.81 -23.36 38.04
C ASN A 215 30.78 -22.39 37.40
N GLN A 216 29.99 -22.82 36.41
CA GLN A 216 28.77 -22.10 36.04
C GLN A 216 27.59 -23.08 35.95
N GLY A 217 26.43 -22.64 36.45
CA GLY A 217 25.21 -23.44 36.44
C GLY A 217 24.75 -23.72 35.02
N ILE A 218 24.24 -24.92 34.75
CA ILE A 218 23.86 -25.42 33.42
C ILE A 218 22.84 -24.51 32.69
N LEU A 219 22.14 -23.64 33.42
CA LEU A 219 21.14 -22.72 32.90
C LEU A 219 21.50 -21.21 32.93
N SER A 220 22.71 -20.82 33.34
CA SER A 220 23.07 -19.40 33.52
C SER A 220 23.10 -18.56 32.24
N GLN A 221 22.82 -19.18 31.09
CA GLN A 221 22.62 -18.50 29.80
C GLN A 221 21.21 -17.89 29.68
N TYR A 222 20.27 -18.28 30.54
CA TYR A 222 18.87 -17.81 30.55
C TYR A 222 18.54 -16.91 31.75
N ASP A 223 19.43 -16.77 32.74
CA ASP A 223 19.21 -15.86 33.88
C ASP A 223 19.03 -14.40 33.43
N GLU A 224 19.72 -13.96 32.35
CA GLU A 224 19.53 -12.63 31.74
C GLU A 224 18.14 -12.45 31.08
N ASP A 225 17.52 -13.54 30.61
CA ASP A 225 16.18 -13.54 29.99
C ASP A 225 15.05 -13.67 31.03
N ILE A 226 15.33 -14.27 32.20
CA ILE A 226 14.35 -14.50 33.28
C ILE A 226 14.24 -13.29 34.22
N ASP A 227 15.36 -12.75 34.71
CA ASP A 227 15.36 -11.64 35.68
C ASP A 227 15.35 -10.24 35.01
N GLY A 228 15.68 -10.18 33.72
CA GLY A 228 15.75 -8.95 32.93
C GLY A 228 16.98 -8.07 33.24
N LYS A 229 17.58 -7.48 32.20
CA LYS A 229 18.78 -6.64 32.36
C LYS A 229 18.51 -5.39 33.21
N LYS A 230 19.25 -5.26 34.32
CA LYS A 230 19.27 -4.06 35.16
C LYS A 230 19.82 -2.86 34.39
N ARG A 231 18.92 -2.00 33.91
CA ARG A 231 19.27 -0.73 33.22
C ARG A 231 19.83 0.29 34.21
N LYS A 232 20.84 1.04 33.78
CA LYS A 232 21.35 2.22 34.52
C LYS A 232 20.36 3.38 34.31
N ARG A 233 19.88 3.98 35.40
CA ARG A 233 18.93 5.10 35.39
C ARG A 233 19.27 6.01 36.58
N PHE A 234 19.21 7.33 36.40
CA PHE A 234 19.33 8.29 37.50
C PHE A 234 18.19 9.31 37.49
N THR A 235 17.92 9.91 38.65
CA THR A 235 16.88 10.93 38.87
C THR A 235 17.50 12.33 38.95
N LEU A 236 16.80 13.31 38.38
CA LEU A 236 17.14 14.74 38.47
C LEU A 236 16.49 15.39 39.69
N ASP A 237 17.24 16.20 40.42
CA ASP A 237 16.69 17.07 41.47
C ASP A 237 16.22 18.44 40.96
N ALA A 238 15.53 19.21 41.81
CA ALA A 238 14.99 20.54 41.52
C ALA A 238 16.04 21.63 41.22
N GLN A 239 17.33 21.27 41.20
CA GLN A 239 18.47 22.14 40.89
C GLN A 239 19.32 21.59 39.74
N GLY A 240 18.89 20.49 39.10
CA GLY A 240 19.59 19.84 37.99
C GLY A 240 20.82 19.02 38.40
N SER A 241 20.96 18.68 39.69
CA SER A 241 22.04 17.80 40.18
C SER A 241 21.57 16.35 40.29
N THR A 242 22.50 15.39 40.15
CA THR A 242 22.17 13.97 40.31
C THR A 242 22.12 13.59 41.78
N GLU A 243 21.10 12.82 42.15
CA GLU A 243 20.94 12.37 43.54
C GLU A 243 22.14 11.53 44.01
N GLU A 244 22.76 10.78 43.09
CA GLU A 244 23.99 10.01 43.27
C GLU A 244 25.22 10.89 43.62
N GLU A 245 25.40 12.06 42.99
CA GLU A 245 26.46 12.99 43.38
C GLU A 245 26.23 13.55 44.79
N ARG A 246 24.98 13.82 45.15
CA ARG A 246 24.62 14.33 46.47
C ARG A 246 24.83 13.26 47.54
N GLU A 247 24.51 12.00 47.26
CA GLU A 247 24.80 10.87 48.14
C GLU A 247 26.31 10.59 48.24
N ALA A 248 27.06 10.63 47.14
CA ALA A 248 28.51 10.49 47.16
C ALA A 248 29.17 11.62 47.99
N LYS A 249 28.77 12.88 47.81
CA LYS A 249 29.22 14.01 48.62
C LYS A 249 28.78 13.87 50.08
N ARG A 250 27.57 13.34 50.36
CA ARG A 250 27.07 13.09 51.73
C ARG A 250 27.81 11.92 52.39
N GLN A 251 28.21 10.88 51.65
CA GLN A 251 29.07 9.80 52.13
C GLN A 251 30.49 10.30 52.39
N GLU A 252 31.08 11.09 51.50
CA GLU A 252 32.42 11.67 51.72
C GLU A 252 32.44 12.62 52.94
N VAL A 253 31.37 13.39 53.14
CA VAL A 253 31.17 14.21 54.34
C VAL A 253 30.91 13.34 55.58
N SER A 254 30.14 12.26 55.46
CA SER A 254 29.91 11.28 56.54
C SER A 254 31.21 10.63 56.98
N ASP A 255 32.07 10.23 56.06
CA ASP A 255 33.35 9.57 56.37
C ASP A 255 34.41 10.57 56.90
N ARG A 256 34.32 11.85 56.52
CA ARG A 256 35.06 12.94 57.17
C ARG A 256 34.55 13.22 58.59
N LEU A 257 33.26 13.07 58.87
CA LEU A 257 32.66 13.20 60.21
C LEU A 257 32.96 11.99 61.10
N LYS A 258 32.85 10.76 60.59
CA LYS A 258 33.17 9.51 61.31
C LYS A 258 34.63 9.47 61.79
N LYS A 259 35.56 10.14 61.10
CA LYS A 259 36.96 10.28 61.54
C LYS A 259 37.16 11.09 62.82
N ASN A 260 36.14 11.84 63.28
CA ASN A 260 36.21 12.69 64.47
C ASN A 260 35.29 12.24 65.62
N VAL A 261 34.70 11.03 65.56
CA VAL A 261 33.92 10.47 66.67
C VAL A 261 34.77 9.41 67.39
N ILE A 262 35.32 9.79 68.54
CA ILE A 262 35.97 8.86 69.47
C ILE A 262 34.87 8.13 70.24
N SER A 263 34.71 6.84 69.98
CA SER A 263 33.96 5.91 70.82
C SER A 263 34.96 5.07 71.61
N LEU A 264 34.79 5.06 72.93
CA LEU A 264 35.54 4.25 73.88
C LEU A 264 34.67 3.03 74.24
N ASP A 265 34.92 1.89 73.61
CA ASP A 265 34.50 0.58 74.08
C ASP A 265 35.56 -0.46 73.68
N PHE A 266 35.81 -1.42 74.56
CA PHE A 266 36.88 -2.43 74.46
C PHE A 266 36.33 -3.85 74.37
N GLU A 267 37.24 -4.77 73.98
CA GLU A 267 37.14 -6.25 74.02
C GLU A 267 36.49 -6.98 72.81
N PRO A 268 36.89 -8.24 72.51
CA PRO A 268 38.05 -9.00 72.99
C PRO A 268 39.01 -9.52 71.88
N GLU A 269 40.28 -9.77 72.23
CA GLU A 269 41.26 -10.48 71.38
C GLU A 269 41.24 -12.00 71.62
N VAL A 270 41.18 -12.81 70.55
CA VAL A 270 41.69 -14.21 70.52
C VAL A 270 41.99 -14.62 69.05
N PRO A 271 42.91 -15.57 68.77
CA PRO A 271 44.34 -15.29 68.71
C PRO A 271 44.96 -15.59 67.33
N SER A 272 46.19 -15.10 67.11
CA SER A 272 47.00 -15.37 65.92
C SER A 272 47.36 -16.85 65.75
N SER A 273 47.21 -17.38 64.54
CA SER A 273 47.84 -18.62 64.08
C SER A 273 48.67 -18.33 62.84
N ASP A 274 49.98 -18.19 63.02
CA ASP A 274 50.94 -18.02 61.92
C ASP A 274 50.92 -19.25 60.98
N TYR A 275 50.62 -19.07 59.69
CA TYR A 275 51.16 -19.79 58.50
C TYR A 275 50.45 -19.31 57.21
N MET A 276 51.16 -19.34 56.07
CA MET A 276 50.82 -18.73 54.74
C MET A 276 51.03 -17.20 54.71
N ASP A 277 52.16 -16.60 54.29
CA ASP A 277 53.26 -16.93 53.35
C ASP A 277 53.17 -16.22 51.96
N ILE A 278 53.64 -14.96 51.97
CA ILE A 278 54.42 -14.25 50.95
C ILE A 278 54.01 -14.42 49.46
N SER A 279 53.06 -13.59 49.02
CA SER A 279 53.10 -13.04 47.64
C SER A 279 52.61 -11.58 47.53
N ASP A 280 51.86 -11.06 48.50
CA ASP A 280 51.36 -9.67 48.51
C ASP A 280 52.24 -8.67 49.28
N VAL A 281 53.45 -8.39 48.77
CA VAL A 281 54.27 -7.26 49.22
C VAL A 281 54.92 -6.53 48.04
N LYS A 282 54.31 -5.44 47.56
CA LYS A 282 54.96 -4.47 46.66
C LYS A 282 55.11 -3.09 47.31
N ILE A 283 56.37 -2.79 47.62
CA ILE A 283 56.83 -1.66 48.44
C ILE A 283 56.81 -0.33 47.65
N LYS A 284 56.22 0.72 48.23
CA LYS A 284 56.35 2.10 47.72
C LYS A 284 57.73 2.70 48.08
N LYS A 285 58.33 3.46 47.16
CA LYS A 285 59.46 4.39 47.43
C LYS A 285 59.16 5.82 46.92
N PRO A 286 59.76 6.88 47.48
CA PRO A 286 59.09 8.18 47.58
C PRO A 286 59.57 9.31 46.63
N LYS A 287 58.75 10.37 46.61
CA LYS A 287 58.76 11.61 45.80
C LYS A 287 60.11 12.34 45.64
N LYS A 288 60.25 13.08 44.52
CA LYS A 288 60.87 14.42 44.48
C LYS A 288 60.02 15.41 43.65
N LYS A 289 59.99 16.68 44.08
CA LYS A 289 59.32 17.83 43.41
C LYS A 289 60.35 18.72 42.70
N LYS A 290 59.93 19.45 41.65
CA LYS A 290 60.39 20.77 41.10
C LYS A 290 59.98 20.84 39.61
N ALA A 291 59.73 21.96 38.94
CA ALA A 291 59.34 23.34 39.30
C ALA A 291 58.74 24.02 38.02
N LYS A 292 58.21 25.26 38.10
CA LYS A 292 57.47 25.92 37.00
C LYS A 292 58.33 26.49 35.86
N ALA A 293 57.92 26.20 34.62
CA ALA A 293 57.65 27.11 33.47
C ALA A 293 58.71 28.05 32.85
N THR A 294 58.62 28.20 31.51
CA THR A 294 58.52 29.46 30.71
C THR A 294 59.53 29.62 29.55
N LYS A 295 59.03 29.53 28.29
CA LYS A 295 59.57 30.10 27.01
C LYS A 295 61.02 29.66 26.61
N GLN A 296 61.50 29.76 25.36
CA GLN A 296 61.15 30.65 24.24
C GLN A 296 61.68 30.12 22.88
N ARG A 297 60.94 30.41 21.78
CA ARG A 297 61.35 30.58 20.35
C ARG A 297 62.17 29.52 19.58
N ALA A 298 61.91 29.49 18.28
CA ALA A 298 62.63 28.77 17.23
C ALA A 298 63.83 29.59 16.68
N VAL A 299 64.63 28.97 15.78
CA VAL A 299 65.00 29.47 14.42
C VAL A 299 66.28 28.77 13.89
N MET A 300 66.21 28.25 12.64
CA MET A 300 67.30 27.92 11.68
C MET A 300 68.36 26.84 12.02
N ASP A 301 69.12 26.25 11.08
CA ASP A 301 68.99 25.93 9.62
C ASP A 301 70.32 25.22 9.16
N TYR A 302 70.38 24.62 7.95
CA TYR A 302 71.58 24.02 7.29
C TYR A 302 72.23 22.76 7.95
N ASP A 303 72.92 21.86 7.23
CA ASP A 303 72.80 21.38 5.84
C ASP A 303 73.61 20.07 5.66
N ASP A 304 73.29 19.33 4.60
CA ASP A 304 74.14 18.43 3.79
C ASP A 304 75.23 17.53 4.43
N ASN A 305 75.00 16.20 4.40
CA ASN A 305 75.53 15.34 3.32
C ASN A 305 75.09 13.88 3.46
N ALA A 306 74.66 13.27 2.35
CA ALA A 306 74.42 11.84 2.22
C ALA A 306 75.72 11.03 2.03
N PRO A 307 75.66 9.69 2.03
CA PRO A 307 75.68 9.06 0.70
C PRO A 307 74.78 7.80 0.54
N SER A 308 74.36 7.58 -0.71
CA SER A 308 74.02 6.28 -1.36
C SER A 308 72.90 5.38 -0.75
N ASP A 309 71.95 4.83 -1.51
CA ASP A 309 71.55 5.16 -2.89
C ASP A 309 70.08 4.73 -3.16
N CYS A 310 69.23 5.74 -3.37
CA CYS A 310 68.49 6.03 -4.59
C CYS A 310 67.64 4.98 -5.34
N SER A 311 66.33 5.24 -5.29
CA SER A 311 65.18 4.81 -6.12
C SER A 311 65.39 4.83 -7.66
N PRO A 312 64.47 4.20 -8.44
CA PRO A 312 63.52 5.05 -9.18
C PRO A 312 62.08 4.51 -9.50
N ARG A 313 61.13 5.47 -9.47
CA ARG A 313 59.96 5.71 -10.38
C ARG A 313 58.62 4.93 -10.28
N LYS A 314 57.54 5.74 -10.24
CA LYS A 314 56.10 5.46 -10.47
C LYS A 314 55.78 5.21 -11.97
N PRO A 315 54.59 4.67 -12.32
CA PRO A 315 53.41 5.47 -12.71
C PRO A 315 52.13 5.12 -11.88
N ALA A 316 51.15 6.00 -11.60
CA ALA A 316 50.11 6.61 -12.45
C ALA A 316 49.12 5.56 -13.04
N ASN A 317 47.78 5.64 -12.94
CA ASN A 317 46.84 6.78 -12.91
C ASN A 317 45.69 6.57 -11.88
N GLN A 318 45.27 7.59 -11.10
CA GLN A 318 44.21 8.59 -11.36
C GLN A 318 42.76 8.06 -11.27
N ASP A 319 42.06 8.45 -10.20
CA ASP A 319 40.90 9.35 -10.34
C ASP A 319 40.81 10.27 -9.11
N VAL A 320 40.20 11.45 -9.26
CA VAL A 320 40.24 12.56 -8.28
C VAL A 320 38.84 13.06 -7.92
N SER A 321 38.76 13.83 -6.84
CA SER A 321 37.57 14.48 -6.24
C SER A 321 36.60 13.57 -5.48
N PHE A 322 36.70 13.60 -4.15
CA PHE A 322 35.70 14.31 -3.36
C PHE A 322 36.37 14.90 -2.11
N VAL A 323 36.02 16.14 -1.77
CA VAL A 323 36.40 16.81 -0.51
C VAL A 323 35.07 17.07 0.19
N ASP A 324 34.89 16.57 1.40
CA ASP A 324 33.62 16.74 2.12
C ASP A 324 33.46 18.20 2.59
N ASP A 325 32.48 18.90 2.01
CA ASP A 325 32.18 20.31 2.29
C ASP A 325 31.70 20.57 3.74
N ASP A 326 31.30 19.53 4.48
CA ASP A 326 30.79 19.66 5.86
C ASP A 326 31.86 20.16 6.85
N ASP A 327 33.10 19.68 6.77
CA ASP A 327 34.20 20.13 7.64
C ASP A 327 34.55 21.61 7.40
N LEU A 328 34.47 22.06 6.14
CA LEU A 328 34.70 23.46 5.79
C LEU A 328 33.59 24.36 6.35
N GLN A 329 32.34 23.93 6.24
CA GLN A 329 31.18 24.65 6.75
C GLN A 329 31.18 24.73 8.29
N ALA A 330 31.56 23.66 8.98
CA ALA A 330 31.77 23.64 10.43
C ALA A 330 32.87 24.63 10.86
N SER A 331 34.01 24.67 10.14
CA SER A 331 35.12 25.59 10.45
C SER A 331 34.74 27.07 10.32
N LEU A 332 33.96 27.44 9.29
CA LEU A 332 33.49 28.81 9.08
C LEU A 332 32.42 29.22 10.10
N ALA A 333 31.56 28.30 10.53
CA ALA A 333 30.61 28.53 11.60
C ALA A 333 31.32 28.81 12.96
N LEU A 334 32.40 28.08 13.25
CA LEU A 334 33.25 28.32 14.42
C LEU A 334 33.95 29.69 14.36
N GLN A 335 34.51 30.08 13.21
CA GLN A 335 35.11 31.41 13.04
C GLN A 335 34.10 32.54 13.24
N ARG A 336 32.88 32.42 12.68
CA ARG A 336 31.79 33.40 12.88
C ARG A 336 31.40 33.51 14.36
N ARG A 337 31.22 32.38 15.06
CA ARG A 337 30.92 32.36 16.51
C ARG A 337 32.05 32.98 17.36
N ALA A 338 33.31 32.76 17.00
CA ALA A 338 34.47 33.34 17.69
C ALA A 338 34.57 34.87 17.51
N ALA A 339 34.16 35.41 16.36
CA ALA A 339 34.10 36.86 16.12
C ALA A 339 33.04 37.54 17.00
N PHE A 340 31.83 36.97 17.11
CA PHE A 340 30.77 37.52 17.96
C PHE A 340 31.13 37.51 19.46
N LYS A 341 31.84 36.49 19.95
CA LYS A 341 32.28 36.40 21.36
C LYS A 341 33.33 37.44 21.79
N LYS A 342 33.92 38.23 20.87
CA LYS A 342 34.94 39.25 21.19
C LYS A 342 34.41 40.68 21.38
N ARG A 343 33.13 40.95 21.15
CA ARG A 343 32.53 42.27 21.44
C ARG A 343 32.22 42.39 22.94
N LYS A 344 32.94 43.26 23.65
CA LYS A 344 32.60 43.64 25.03
C LYS A 344 31.29 44.44 25.04
N LYS A 345 30.39 44.14 25.99
CA LYS A 345 29.17 44.94 26.22
C LYS A 345 29.55 46.25 26.90
N ILE A 346 29.18 47.38 26.31
CA ILE A 346 29.32 48.74 26.86
C ILE A 346 28.09 49.04 27.73
N SER A 347 28.24 49.85 28.77
CA SER A 347 27.14 50.18 29.68
C SER A 347 26.15 51.20 29.06
N PRO A 348 24.86 51.19 29.42
CA PRO A 348 23.88 52.12 28.84
C PRO A 348 24.20 53.61 29.08
N GLU A 349 24.87 53.96 30.17
CA GLU A 349 25.28 55.34 30.47
C GLU A 349 26.45 55.81 29.57
N GLU A 350 27.38 54.92 29.21
CA GLU A 350 28.44 55.24 28.25
C GLU A 350 27.87 55.45 26.84
N LEU A 351 26.86 54.66 26.44
CA LEU A 351 26.18 54.81 25.16
C LEU A 351 25.42 56.15 25.07
N ALA A 352 24.73 56.54 26.15
CA ALA A 352 23.99 57.81 26.24
C ALA A 352 24.91 59.05 26.35
N ARG A 353 26.19 58.84 26.66
CA ARG A 353 27.22 59.89 26.61
C ARG A 353 27.85 60.00 25.23
N GLN A 354 28.15 58.88 24.55
CA GLN A 354 28.67 58.91 23.17
C GLN A 354 27.69 59.57 22.20
N LEU A 355 26.39 59.27 22.29
CA LEU A 355 25.37 59.94 21.48
C LEU A 355 25.30 61.46 21.71
N ARG A 356 25.66 61.94 22.91
CA ARG A 356 25.71 63.38 23.21
C ARG A 356 27.01 64.05 22.77
N GLU A 357 28.13 63.33 22.81
CA GLU A 357 29.41 63.79 22.24
C GLU A 357 29.39 63.77 20.69
N GLU A 358 28.58 62.90 20.06
CA GLU A 358 28.32 62.89 18.61
C GLU A 358 27.38 64.02 18.16
N GLU A 359 26.36 64.39 18.95
CA GLU A 359 25.49 65.55 18.65
C GLU A 359 26.20 66.92 18.79
N GLU A 360 27.29 67.00 19.56
CA GLU A 360 28.10 68.23 19.68
C GLU A 360 29.23 68.35 18.62
N GLN A 361 29.45 67.33 17.78
CA GLN A 361 30.53 67.30 16.77
C GLN A 361 30.04 67.46 15.31
N THR A 362 29.31 68.54 15.03
CA THR A 362 29.22 69.08 13.65
C THR A 362 29.38 70.60 13.61
N PRO A 363 30.50 71.07 13.06
CA PRO A 363 30.46 72.19 12.11
C PRO A 363 31.28 71.91 10.83
N MET A 364 30.61 72.08 9.68
CA MET A 364 31.02 72.70 8.39
C MET A 364 32.47 72.68 7.83
N GLU A 365 32.52 72.83 6.49
CA GLU A 365 33.68 73.02 5.56
C GLU A 365 34.37 71.69 5.14
N VAL A 366 34.24 71.16 3.91
CA VAL A 366 34.20 71.65 2.49
C VAL A 366 35.58 71.82 1.84
N GLU A 367 35.92 70.89 0.93
CA GLU A 367 36.72 70.98 -0.32
C GLU A 367 37.18 69.55 -0.73
N ASN A 368 37.31 69.12 -2.00
CA ASN A 368 36.55 69.35 -3.25
C ASN A 368 36.99 68.29 -4.30
N GLU A 369 36.35 68.24 -5.49
CA GLU A 369 36.65 67.40 -6.69
C GLU A 369 36.21 65.91 -6.58
N ASP A 370 35.06 65.49 -7.13
CA ASP A 370 34.66 65.25 -8.55
C ASP A 370 35.14 63.88 -9.10
N GLU A 371 34.37 63.04 -9.82
CA GLU A 371 33.10 63.22 -10.57
C GLU A 371 32.28 61.89 -10.60
N GLU A 372 30.94 61.94 -10.63
CA GLU A 372 30.02 60.76 -10.61
C GLU A 372 29.25 60.52 -11.93
N GLY A 373 28.70 59.31 -12.10
CA GLY A 373 27.71 58.96 -13.13
C GLY A 373 26.61 58.02 -12.58
N PRO A 374 25.35 58.11 -13.08
CA PRO A 374 24.29 58.61 -12.20
C PRO A 374 23.25 57.57 -11.72
N GLY A 375 22.72 57.80 -10.52
CA GLY A 375 21.53 57.14 -9.98
C GLY A 375 20.23 57.92 -10.26
N LEU A 376 19.11 57.21 -10.32
CA LEU A 376 17.77 57.79 -10.54
C LEU A 376 17.21 58.35 -9.22
N VAL A 377 16.88 59.64 -9.18
CA VAL A 377 16.24 60.31 -8.03
C VAL A 377 14.75 60.45 -8.28
N ILE A 378 13.93 60.07 -7.29
CA ILE A 378 12.47 60.24 -7.29
C ILE A 378 12.14 61.39 -6.34
N ASP A 379 11.43 62.41 -6.84
CA ASP A 379 10.92 63.54 -6.07
C ASP A 379 9.39 63.47 -5.94
N GLU A 380 8.84 63.92 -4.81
CA GLU A 380 7.40 63.85 -4.50
C GLU A 380 6.56 64.63 -5.54
N THR A 381 7.13 65.68 -6.15
CA THR A 381 6.45 66.42 -7.23
C THR A 381 6.29 65.59 -8.50
N SER A 382 7.21 64.66 -8.78
CA SER A 382 7.16 63.79 -9.97
C SER A 382 6.12 62.68 -9.82
N GLU A 383 5.98 62.08 -8.63
CA GLU A 383 4.88 61.13 -8.38
C GLU A 383 3.50 61.81 -8.46
N PHE A 384 3.36 63.03 -7.93
CA PHE A 384 2.12 63.79 -8.00
C PHE A 384 1.67 64.06 -9.45
N VAL A 385 2.60 64.42 -10.34
CA VAL A 385 2.30 64.61 -11.78
C VAL A 385 1.98 63.30 -12.48
N SER A 386 2.63 62.20 -12.11
CA SER A 386 2.36 60.87 -12.72
C SER A 386 0.94 60.37 -12.41
N ASN A 387 0.43 60.59 -11.19
CA ASN A 387 -0.91 60.18 -10.76
C ASN A 387 -2.05 61.00 -11.38
N LEU A 388 -1.76 62.11 -12.07
CA LEU A 388 -2.74 62.90 -12.82
C LEU A 388 -3.01 62.37 -14.23
N GLN A 389 -2.22 61.41 -14.74
CA GLN A 389 -2.44 60.78 -16.05
C GLN A 389 -2.99 59.36 -15.91
N LYS A 390 -4.10 59.07 -16.60
CA LYS A 390 -4.68 57.71 -16.64
C LYS A 390 -3.76 56.74 -17.39
N PRO A 391 -3.35 55.60 -16.80
CA PRO A 391 -2.56 54.60 -17.51
C PRO A 391 -3.38 53.94 -18.63
N THR A 392 -2.87 54.04 -19.85
CA THR A 392 -3.35 53.25 -21.00
C THR A 392 -2.44 52.04 -21.19
N LEU A 393 -3.03 50.86 -21.41
CA LEU A 393 -2.30 49.62 -21.63
C LEU A 393 -1.66 49.60 -23.03
N PRO A 394 -0.37 49.22 -23.18
CA PRO A 394 0.20 48.81 -24.45
C PRO A 394 0.10 47.28 -24.66
N GLU A 395 -0.12 46.88 -25.90
CA GLU A 395 -0.27 45.48 -26.31
C GLU A 395 1.06 44.74 -26.52
N ARG A 396 0.94 43.44 -26.83
CA ARG A 396 2.02 42.47 -27.00
C ARG A 396 2.29 42.25 -28.49
N ASP A 397 3.46 42.65 -28.97
CA ASP A 397 3.89 42.41 -30.36
C ASP A 397 4.91 41.26 -30.50
N GLU A 398 4.71 40.47 -31.55
CA GLU A 398 5.58 39.38 -31.99
C GLU A 398 6.67 39.93 -32.92
N ARG A 399 7.91 39.42 -32.83
CA ARG A 399 9.00 39.85 -33.74
C ARG A 399 9.14 38.93 -34.94
N HIS A 400 8.77 39.46 -36.10
CA HIS A 400 9.09 38.90 -37.41
C HIS A 400 10.59 38.97 -37.73
N THR A 401 11.05 38.00 -38.51
CA THR A 401 12.37 37.92 -39.14
C THR A 401 12.51 38.88 -40.32
N SER A 402 13.69 39.49 -40.52
CA SER A 402 14.02 40.27 -41.72
C SER A 402 14.96 39.53 -42.66
N ILE A 403 14.76 39.72 -43.97
CA ILE A 403 15.55 39.17 -45.09
C ILE A 403 16.07 40.35 -45.93
N PRO A 404 17.31 40.32 -46.44
CA PRO A 404 17.73 41.14 -47.58
C PRO A 404 17.52 40.39 -48.91
N ALA A 405 16.87 41.04 -49.88
CA ALA A 405 16.77 40.56 -51.28
C ALA A 405 17.97 41.10 -52.11
N ALA A 406 18.24 40.73 -53.38
CA ALA A 406 17.54 39.95 -54.40
C ALA A 406 18.55 39.44 -55.46
N GLY A 407 18.24 38.46 -56.33
CA GLY A 407 19.23 38.09 -57.38
C GLY A 407 19.03 36.95 -58.40
N LYS A 408 17.81 36.62 -58.88
CA LYS A 408 17.50 35.94 -60.18
C LYS A 408 18.45 34.83 -60.75
N SER A 409 17.95 33.59 -60.88
CA SER A 409 17.45 32.99 -62.16
C SER A 409 17.69 31.47 -62.38
N ALA A 410 16.71 30.84 -63.04
CA ALA A 410 16.75 29.61 -63.88
C ALA A 410 17.06 28.21 -63.27
N GLU A 411 16.07 27.31 -63.40
CA GLU A 411 16.21 25.86 -63.64
C GLU A 411 16.84 25.59 -65.04
N PRO A 412 17.43 24.40 -65.38
CA PRO A 412 17.01 23.05 -64.94
C PRO A 412 18.11 22.00 -64.63
N GLN A 413 17.66 20.77 -64.30
CA GLN A 413 18.40 19.50 -64.10
C GLN A 413 19.26 19.06 -65.32
N PRO A 414 20.29 18.15 -65.22
CA PRO A 414 20.30 16.88 -64.43
C PRO A 414 21.64 16.44 -63.77
N GLU A 415 21.70 15.17 -63.33
CA GLU A 415 22.79 14.39 -62.66
C GLU A 415 24.08 14.19 -63.53
N PRO A 416 25.16 13.45 -63.11
CA PRO A 416 25.43 12.70 -61.85
C PRO A 416 26.88 12.76 -61.26
N GLU A 417 27.07 12.08 -60.12
CA GLU A 417 28.27 11.32 -59.63
C GLU A 417 29.70 11.92 -59.44
N THR A 418 30.42 11.30 -58.48
CA THR A 418 31.88 11.28 -58.15
C THR A 418 32.53 12.40 -57.30
N GLU A 419 33.43 11.95 -56.40
CA GLU A 419 34.69 12.50 -55.82
C GLU A 419 34.87 14.04 -55.72
N GLY A 420 35.45 14.68 -54.68
CA GLY A 420 36.34 14.25 -53.59
C GLY A 420 37.49 15.28 -53.39
N VAL A 421 37.81 15.65 -52.14
CA VAL A 421 39.02 16.39 -51.69
C VAL A 421 39.03 17.95 -51.86
N GLU A 422 39.95 18.60 -51.11
CA GLU A 422 40.24 20.06 -50.91
C GLU A 422 39.25 20.79 -49.98
N VAL A 423 39.58 21.31 -48.78
CA VAL A 423 40.85 21.67 -48.08
C VAL A 423 41.57 22.93 -48.60
N ASP A 424 41.28 24.07 -47.96
CA ASP A 424 42.27 25.03 -47.45
C ASP A 424 41.56 25.86 -46.33
N MET A 425 42.09 25.90 -45.10
CA MET A 425 43.13 26.80 -44.57
C MET A 425 42.72 28.27 -44.45
N ASP A 426 42.63 28.73 -43.20
CA ASP A 426 43.30 29.99 -42.84
C ASP A 426 43.83 29.91 -41.39
N ARG A 427 45.02 30.46 -41.13
CA ARG A 427 45.89 29.98 -40.03
C ARG A 427 46.52 31.10 -39.16
N TYR A 428 46.52 30.86 -37.84
CA TYR A 428 47.51 31.21 -36.80
C TYR A 428 47.88 32.68 -36.47
N GLY A 429 48.16 32.89 -35.17
CA GLY A 429 49.52 33.22 -34.68
C GLY A 429 49.85 32.30 -33.47
N HIS A 430 50.94 31.50 -33.47
CA HIS A 430 52.35 31.82 -33.07
C HIS A 430 52.49 32.02 -31.53
N ILE A 431 53.43 31.47 -30.73
CA ILE A 431 54.77 30.81 -30.84
C ILE A 431 54.78 29.60 -29.84
N GLU A 432 55.34 28.38 -30.03
CA GLU A 432 56.71 27.89 -30.41
C GLU A 432 57.78 28.06 -29.26
N ASP A 433 58.95 27.36 -29.11
CA ASP A 433 59.74 26.40 -29.91
C ASP A 433 60.65 25.46 -29.02
N GLU A 434 61.39 24.54 -29.66
CA GLU A 434 62.79 24.08 -29.30
C GLU A 434 63.14 22.81 -28.45
N ASP A 435 62.23 21.91 -28.07
CA ASP A 435 62.62 20.56 -27.53
C ASP A 435 62.40 19.40 -28.54
N GLU A 436 62.02 19.71 -29.79
CA GLU A 436 61.67 18.73 -30.82
C GLU A 436 62.90 17.97 -31.38
N LEU A 437 64.13 18.48 -31.22
CA LEU A 437 65.31 17.91 -31.89
C LEU A 437 65.95 16.71 -31.15
N ALA A 438 65.53 16.42 -29.91
CA ALA A 438 65.92 15.22 -29.16
C ALA A 438 65.03 13.99 -29.48
N ALA A 439 64.03 14.19 -30.36
CA ALA A 439 63.43 13.16 -31.17
C ALA A 439 64.48 12.32 -31.93
N GLN A 440 63.98 11.26 -32.58
CA GLN A 440 64.65 10.48 -33.63
C GLN A 440 65.94 9.73 -33.24
N ILE A 441 67.02 10.40 -32.80
CA ILE A 441 68.38 9.84 -32.78
C ILE A 441 68.51 8.60 -31.90
N LYS A 442 67.83 8.53 -30.74
CA LYS A 442 68.14 7.51 -29.72
C LYS A 442 67.37 6.19 -29.81
N ARG A 443 66.40 6.01 -30.74
CA ARG A 443 65.77 4.69 -30.92
C ARG A 443 65.24 4.35 -32.31
N ASP A 444 65.83 4.92 -33.35
CA ASP A 444 65.79 4.39 -34.74
C ASP A 444 66.44 2.98 -34.89
N GLN A 445 66.75 2.28 -33.79
CA GLN A 445 67.67 1.13 -33.77
C GLN A 445 67.18 -0.09 -32.98
N GLN A 446 66.00 -0.05 -32.32
CA GLN A 446 65.43 -1.19 -31.58
C GLN A 446 63.89 -1.16 -31.51
N ALA A 447 63.09 -1.95 -32.23
CA ALA A 447 63.35 -2.73 -33.46
C ALA A 447 62.01 -2.92 -34.19
N LYS A 448 61.90 -2.54 -35.47
CA LYS A 448 60.85 -3.04 -36.37
C LYS A 448 61.37 -4.31 -37.04
N VAL A 449 60.69 -5.44 -36.87
CA VAL A 449 60.82 -6.62 -37.72
C VAL A 449 59.43 -7.04 -38.13
N GLU A 450 59.10 -6.82 -39.40
CA GLU A 450 57.94 -7.44 -40.05
C GLU A 450 58.26 -8.92 -40.40
N PRO A 451 57.24 -9.74 -40.68
CA PRO A 451 57.28 -11.16 -40.31
C PRO A 451 58.10 -12.01 -41.27
N GLN A 452 59.00 -12.84 -40.71
CA GLN A 452 59.53 -13.99 -41.43
C GLN A 452 59.83 -15.17 -40.51
N GLN A 453 59.25 -16.31 -40.89
CA GLN A 453 59.59 -17.67 -40.42
C GLN A 453 59.15 -17.98 -38.97
N HIS A 454 58.79 -19.22 -38.60
CA HIS A 454 59.04 -20.50 -39.25
C HIS A 454 57.84 -21.46 -39.03
N LEU A 455 57.48 -22.26 -40.04
CA LEU A 455 56.69 -23.48 -39.80
C LEU A 455 57.51 -24.42 -38.92
N THR A 456 57.10 -24.61 -37.66
CA THR A 456 57.55 -25.73 -36.84
C THR A 456 56.58 -26.90 -37.04
N GLY A 457 57.12 -28.09 -37.32
CA GLY A 457 56.36 -29.27 -37.74
C GLY A 457 55.53 -29.94 -36.64
N THR A 458 55.05 -29.20 -35.65
CA THR A 458 54.33 -29.71 -34.46
C THR A 458 53.03 -28.96 -34.12
N GLY A 459 52.72 -27.83 -34.78
CA GLY A 459 51.36 -27.28 -34.80
C GLY A 459 50.74 -26.87 -33.45
N LEU A 460 51.53 -26.24 -32.57
CA LEU A 460 51.06 -25.66 -31.31
C LEU A 460 51.54 -24.21 -31.24
N GLU A 461 50.62 -23.26 -31.08
CA GLU A 461 50.92 -21.85 -30.78
C GLU A 461 51.20 -21.68 -29.28
N GLU A 462 52.10 -20.77 -28.90
CA GLU A 462 52.36 -20.46 -27.49
C GLU A 462 51.17 -19.69 -26.88
N GLU A 463 50.49 -20.31 -25.91
CA GLU A 463 49.44 -19.64 -25.15
C GLU A 463 50.04 -18.52 -24.27
N SER A 464 49.49 -17.30 -24.37
CA SER A 464 49.81 -16.22 -23.44
C SER A 464 49.42 -16.63 -22.00
N THR A 465 50.41 -16.81 -21.12
CA THR A 465 50.18 -17.35 -19.78
C THR A 465 49.35 -16.40 -18.89
N LEU A 466 48.61 -16.99 -17.96
CA LEU A 466 47.69 -16.31 -17.03
C LEU A 466 48.37 -15.24 -16.13
N ASP A 467 49.70 -15.26 -16.01
CA ASP A 467 50.48 -14.36 -15.15
C ASP A 467 50.53 -12.90 -15.63
N GLN A 468 50.13 -12.61 -16.87
CA GLN A 468 50.13 -11.24 -17.43
C GLN A 468 48.89 -10.40 -17.06
N GLY A 469 48.07 -10.89 -16.12
CA GLY A 469 46.98 -10.13 -15.51
C GLY A 469 45.66 -10.13 -16.29
N LEU A 470 44.63 -9.51 -15.69
CA LEU A 470 43.23 -9.63 -16.12
C LEU A 470 43.00 -9.24 -17.60
N GLY A 471 43.74 -8.26 -18.13
CA GLY A 471 43.65 -7.87 -19.55
C GLY A 471 44.08 -8.98 -20.52
N ALA A 472 45.18 -9.68 -20.22
CA ALA A 472 45.63 -10.82 -21.02
C ALA A 472 44.63 -11.98 -20.96
N THR A 473 44.07 -12.26 -19.77
CA THR A 473 43.04 -13.29 -19.62
C THR A 473 41.75 -12.95 -20.36
N LEU A 474 41.33 -11.67 -20.38
CA LEU A 474 40.18 -11.22 -21.16
C LEU A 474 40.45 -11.38 -22.67
N SER A 475 41.66 -11.07 -23.13
CA SER A 475 42.07 -11.26 -24.53
C SER A 475 42.04 -12.74 -24.92
N MET A 476 42.59 -13.63 -24.09
CA MET A 476 42.56 -15.08 -24.29
C MET A 476 41.12 -15.63 -24.31
N LEU A 477 40.23 -15.13 -23.44
CA LEU A 477 38.83 -15.51 -23.41
C LEU A 477 38.03 -15.01 -24.62
N LYS A 478 38.40 -13.84 -25.17
CA LYS A 478 37.85 -13.32 -26.44
C LYS A 478 38.36 -14.11 -27.65
N SER A 479 39.66 -14.38 -27.74
CA SER A 479 40.24 -15.15 -28.87
C SER A 479 39.77 -16.60 -28.91
N ARG A 480 39.52 -17.21 -27.75
CA ARG A 480 38.86 -18.52 -27.61
C ARG A 480 37.33 -18.48 -27.86
N GLY A 481 36.74 -17.30 -28.11
CA GLY A 481 35.31 -17.13 -28.35
C GLY A 481 34.39 -17.36 -27.14
N LEU A 482 34.96 -17.42 -25.93
CA LEU A 482 34.23 -17.67 -24.67
C LEU A 482 33.58 -16.42 -24.10
N VAL A 483 34.10 -15.23 -24.43
CA VAL A 483 33.51 -13.93 -24.10
C VAL A 483 33.17 -13.21 -25.40
N LYS A 484 31.87 -12.92 -25.60
CA LYS A 484 31.43 -12.05 -26.70
C LYS A 484 31.91 -10.62 -26.47
N GLU A 485 32.19 -9.90 -27.55
CA GLU A 485 32.30 -8.45 -27.46
C GLU A 485 30.97 -7.87 -26.97
N SER A 486 31.01 -7.17 -25.84
CA SER A 486 29.84 -6.58 -25.22
C SER A 486 29.48 -5.24 -25.87
N ASP A 487 28.18 -4.94 -25.96
CA ASP A 487 27.62 -3.62 -26.35
C ASP A 487 27.92 -2.54 -25.28
N SER A 488 29.21 -2.26 -25.05
CA SER A 488 29.70 -1.27 -24.10
C SER A 488 29.20 0.14 -24.45
N SER A 489 29.02 0.42 -25.74
CA SER A 489 28.36 1.62 -26.26
C SER A 489 26.93 1.79 -25.71
N SER A 490 26.13 0.72 -25.68
CA SER A 490 24.75 0.75 -25.18
C SER A 490 24.69 0.94 -23.67
N GLN A 491 25.56 0.28 -22.90
CA GLN A 491 25.59 0.46 -21.44
C GLN A 491 26.12 1.84 -21.04
N ASN A 492 27.12 2.38 -21.77
CA ASN A 492 27.60 3.75 -21.57
C ASN A 492 26.54 4.80 -21.95
N ALA A 493 25.71 4.54 -22.97
CA ALA A 493 24.57 5.40 -23.30
C ALA A 493 23.53 5.43 -22.17
N LEU A 494 23.12 4.25 -21.65
CA LEU A 494 22.19 4.14 -20.52
C LEU A 494 22.73 4.83 -19.25
N MET A 495 24.04 4.76 -18.98
CA MET A 495 24.67 5.45 -17.86
C MET A 495 24.61 6.99 -18.03
N ARG A 496 24.92 7.51 -19.22
CA ARG A 496 24.82 8.94 -19.55
C ARG A 496 23.39 9.46 -19.46
N ASP A 497 22.41 8.68 -19.92
CA ASP A 497 21.01 9.09 -19.88
C ASP A 497 20.44 9.04 -18.45
N ARG A 498 20.88 8.09 -17.61
CA ARG A 498 20.62 8.11 -16.16
C ARG A 498 21.21 9.35 -15.49
N GLN A 499 22.44 9.74 -15.84
CA GLN A 499 23.09 10.92 -15.28
C GLN A 499 22.37 12.21 -15.70
N ARG A 500 21.96 12.32 -16.97
CA ARG A 500 21.13 13.43 -17.48
C ARG A 500 19.78 13.52 -16.77
N PHE A 501 19.10 12.39 -16.55
CA PHE A 501 17.84 12.36 -15.82
C PHE A 501 17.97 12.87 -14.38
N LEU A 502 19.02 12.46 -13.66
CA LEU A 502 19.29 12.94 -12.30
C LEU A 502 19.59 14.45 -12.27
N GLN A 503 20.35 14.95 -13.25
CA GLN A 503 20.61 16.39 -13.39
C GLN A 503 19.34 17.18 -13.71
N GLU A 504 18.48 16.68 -14.61
CA GLU A 504 17.18 17.32 -14.92
C GLU A 504 16.27 17.34 -13.69
N LYS A 505 16.26 16.26 -12.88
CA LYS A 505 15.51 16.20 -11.62
C LYS A 505 15.94 17.31 -10.65
N ASN A 506 17.24 17.41 -10.34
CA ASN A 506 17.76 18.41 -9.40
C ASN A 506 17.52 19.85 -9.90
N ASN A 507 17.60 20.09 -11.21
CA ASN A 507 17.27 21.39 -11.80
C ASN A 507 15.78 21.74 -11.63
N ARG A 508 14.87 20.74 -11.69
CA ARG A 508 13.43 20.96 -11.52
C ARG A 508 13.03 21.16 -10.06
N GLU A 509 13.67 20.47 -9.13
CA GLU A 509 13.50 20.66 -7.68
C GLU A 509 13.96 22.07 -7.27
N SER A 510 15.15 22.49 -7.67
CA SER A 510 15.66 23.85 -7.39
C SER A 510 14.84 24.96 -8.07
N GLU A 511 14.31 24.74 -9.27
CA GLU A 511 13.35 25.67 -9.87
C GLU A 511 12.02 25.76 -9.10
N ALA A 512 11.50 24.64 -8.60
CA ALA A 512 10.26 24.61 -7.83
C ALA A 512 10.44 25.35 -6.49
N GLU A 513 11.56 25.14 -5.81
CA GLU A 513 11.91 25.88 -4.59
C GLU A 513 12.05 27.39 -4.86
N ARG A 514 12.72 27.79 -5.95
CA ARG A 514 12.84 29.20 -6.35
C ARG A 514 11.47 29.83 -6.62
N ARG A 515 10.56 29.12 -7.30
CA ARG A 515 9.17 29.60 -7.52
C ARG A 515 8.40 29.72 -6.20
N ALA A 516 8.53 28.75 -5.30
CA ALA A 516 7.89 28.79 -3.98
C ALA A 516 8.43 29.95 -3.12
N ARG A 517 9.73 30.25 -3.20
CA ARG A 517 10.33 31.42 -2.52
C ARG A 517 9.79 32.74 -3.08
N GLN A 518 9.75 32.90 -4.40
CA GLN A 518 9.18 34.09 -5.04
C GLN A 518 7.71 34.29 -4.69
N GLN A 519 6.93 33.21 -4.58
CA GLN A 519 5.53 33.31 -4.17
C GLN A 519 5.39 33.78 -2.71
N ARG A 520 6.18 33.24 -1.78
CA ARG A 520 6.23 33.72 -0.38
C ARG A 520 6.65 35.19 -0.29
N GLU A 521 7.58 35.64 -1.12
CA GLU A 521 8.02 37.04 -1.18
C GLU A 521 6.92 37.96 -1.76
N ARG A 522 6.16 37.52 -2.77
CA ARG A 522 4.97 38.24 -3.27
C ARG A 522 3.85 38.33 -2.24
N ASP A 523 3.50 37.22 -1.58
CA ASP A 523 2.40 37.20 -0.61
C ASP A 523 2.72 38.10 0.60
N ARG A 524 3.99 38.19 1.02
CA ARG A 524 4.47 39.21 1.97
C ARG A 524 4.38 40.63 1.43
N ALA A 525 4.87 40.88 0.21
CA ALA A 525 4.85 42.22 -0.39
C ALA A 525 3.43 42.74 -0.71
N SER A 526 2.45 41.85 -0.85
CA SER A 526 1.07 42.18 -1.21
C SER A 526 0.20 42.72 -0.06
N GLY A 527 0.71 42.74 1.19
CA GLY A 527 -0.07 43.11 2.39
C GLY A 527 -1.23 42.16 2.73
N LYS A 528 -1.46 41.11 1.92
CA LYS A 528 -2.54 40.13 2.07
C LYS A 528 -2.53 39.41 3.42
N LEU A 529 -1.36 39.24 4.02
CA LEU A 529 -1.16 38.60 5.32
C LEU A 529 -1.41 39.54 6.51
N ASP A 530 -1.42 40.85 6.30
CA ASP A 530 -1.53 41.85 7.38
C ASP A 530 -2.96 41.99 7.91
N GLY A 531 -3.95 41.69 7.06
CA GLY A 531 -5.37 41.62 7.45
C GLY A 531 -5.81 40.27 8.01
N MET A 532 -4.93 39.27 8.07
CA MET A 532 -5.26 37.90 8.49
C MET A 532 -4.86 37.63 9.94
N SER A 533 -5.76 37.02 10.71
CA SER A 533 -5.43 36.48 12.04
C SER A 533 -4.33 35.42 11.96
N ALA A 534 -3.62 35.18 13.07
CA ALA A 534 -2.55 34.17 13.10
C ALA A 534 -3.05 32.79 12.62
N ARG A 535 -4.26 32.40 13.06
CA ARG A 535 -4.92 31.17 12.64
C ARG A 535 -5.21 31.12 11.14
N GLU A 536 -5.70 32.19 10.54
CA GLU A 536 -5.95 32.25 9.09
C GLU A 536 -4.64 32.17 8.29
N ARG A 537 -3.54 32.73 8.82
CA ARG A 537 -2.21 32.61 8.22
C ARG A 537 -1.68 31.18 8.27
N ASP A 538 -1.91 30.47 9.38
CA ASP A 538 -1.53 29.05 9.52
C ASP A 538 -2.38 28.14 8.62
N GLU A 539 -3.70 28.34 8.58
CA GLU A 539 -4.61 27.60 7.71
C GLU A 539 -4.30 27.88 6.21
N TYR A 540 -3.93 29.11 5.85
CA TYR A 540 -3.46 29.47 4.50
C TYR A 540 -2.12 28.81 4.15
N ALA A 541 -1.13 28.83 5.06
CA ALA A 541 0.16 28.19 4.85
C ALA A 541 0.04 26.66 4.70
N GLN A 542 -0.84 26.01 5.49
CA GLN A 542 -1.16 24.59 5.33
C GLN A 542 -1.83 24.30 3.98
N TRP A 543 -2.74 25.16 3.53
CA TRP A 543 -3.40 25.03 2.22
C TRP A 543 -2.43 25.19 1.05
N GLU A 544 -1.51 26.16 1.09
CA GLU A 544 -0.47 26.35 0.07
C GLU A 544 0.51 25.18 0.02
N ASN A 545 1.02 24.72 1.17
CA ASN A 545 1.89 23.55 1.24
C ASN A 545 1.20 22.32 0.60
N LYS A 546 -0.05 22.04 0.98
CA LYS A 546 -0.83 20.94 0.41
C LYS A 546 -1.07 21.06 -1.10
N HIS A 547 -1.24 22.29 -1.61
CA HIS A 547 -1.36 22.53 -3.06
C HIS A 547 -0.03 22.29 -3.79
N ARG A 548 1.10 22.73 -3.23
CA ARG A 548 2.45 22.50 -3.77
C ARG A 548 2.74 21.01 -3.87
N ASP A 549 2.57 20.28 -2.77
CA ASP A 549 2.86 18.85 -2.70
C ASP A 549 1.99 18.05 -3.69
N GLN A 550 0.73 18.47 -3.92
CA GLN A 550 -0.13 17.88 -4.94
C GLN A 550 0.32 18.17 -6.39
N GLN A 551 0.87 19.36 -6.67
CA GLN A 551 1.41 19.68 -8.00
C GLN A 551 2.71 18.93 -8.27
N GLU A 552 3.59 18.84 -7.28
CA GLU A 552 4.86 18.11 -7.35
C GLU A 552 4.63 16.61 -7.57
N ALA A 553 3.68 16.00 -6.85
CA ALA A 553 3.28 14.61 -7.07
C ALA A 553 2.75 14.36 -8.50
N ARG A 554 2.00 15.30 -9.09
CA ARG A 554 1.53 15.20 -10.48
C ARG A 554 2.67 15.26 -11.48
N HIS A 555 3.57 16.24 -11.36
CA HIS A 555 4.72 16.34 -12.27
C HIS A 555 5.69 15.17 -12.15
N THR A 556 5.86 14.61 -10.94
CA THR A 556 6.65 13.40 -10.71
C THR A 556 6.02 12.18 -11.40
N ALA A 557 4.69 12.02 -11.30
CA ALA A 557 3.96 10.97 -12.01
C ALA A 557 4.01 11.13 -13.54
N GLU A 558 3.91 12.36 -14.06
CA GLU A 558 4.07 12.66 -15.49
C GLU A 558 5.46 12.31 -16.01
N ALA A 559 6.52 12.65 -15.25
CA ALA A 559 7.91 12.31 -15.60
C ALA A 559 8.12 10.78 -15.61
N PHE A 560 7.67 10.09 -14.55
CA PHE A 560 7.74 8.63 -14.45
C PHE A 560 7.06 7.94 -15.63
N ASN A 561 5.82 8.32 -15.94
CA ASN A 561 5.04 7.75 -17.06
C ASN A 561 5.66 8.03 -18.44
N LYS A 562 6.45 9.10 -18.59
CA LYS A 562 7.09 9.48 -19.86
C LYS A 562 8.44 8.79 -20.08
N GLN A 563 9.17 8.49 -19.00
CA GLN A 563 10.56 8.02 -19.07
C GLN A 563 10.75 6.54 -18.69
N TYR A 564 9.79 5.92 -18.00
CA TYR A 564 9.88 4.50 -17.64
C TYR A 564 9.74 3.57 -18.86
N LYS A 565 10.83 2.86 -19.20
CA LYS A 565 10.83 1.76 -20.17
C LYS A 565 11.32 0.48 -19.48
N PRO A 566 10.49 -0.57 -19.32
CA PRO A 566 10.94 -1.82 -18.73
C PRO A 566 11.78 -2.63 -19.72
N ASP A 567 12.95 -3.11 -19.28
CA ASP A 567 13.77 -4.08 -20.03
C ASP A 567 13.19 -5.50 -19.83
N VAL A 568 12.28 -5.90 -20.71
CA VAL A 568 11.56 -7.19 -20.62
C VAL A 568 12.34 -8.29 -21.33
N GLN A 569 13.23 -8.96 -20.60
CA GLN A 569 13.99 -10.10 -21.12
C GLN A 569 13.24 -11.42 -20.95
N LEU A 570 12.67 -11.95 -22.05
CA LEU A 570 12.01 -13.26 -22.06
C LEU A 570 13.04 -14.40 -22.00
N ARG A 571 13.11 -15.09 -20.84
CA ARG A 571 13.98 -16.26 -20.63
C ARG A 571 13.14 -17.47 -20.22
N TYR A 572 13.32 -18.59 -20.91
CA TYR A 572 12.71 -19.87 -20.53
C TYR A 572 13.72 -20.67 -19.72
N VAL A 573 13.36 -21.11 -18.51
CA VAL A 573 14.28 -21.77 -17.58
C VAL A 573 13.63 -23.05 -17.03
N ASP A 574 14.37 -24.15 -16.94
CA ASP A 574 13.88 -25.39 -16.35
C ASP A 574 13.98 -25.41 -14.81
N GLU A 575 13.49 -26.50 -14.20
CA GLU A 575 13.51 -26.73 -12.75
C GLU A 575 14.93 -26.78 -12.13
N PHE A 576 15.98 -26.83 -12.96
CA PHE A 576 17.38 -26.86 -12.54
C PHE A 576 18.13 -25.55 -12.85
N GLY A 577 17.43 -24.49 -13.25
CA GLY A 577 18.03 -23.19 -13.56
C GLY A 577 18.70 -23.11 -14.94
N ARG A 578 18.55 -24.13 -15.79
CA ARG A 578 19.12 -24.15 -17.14
C ARG A 578 18.20 -23.40 -18.12
N ASN A 579 18.79 -22.54 -18.93
CA ASN A 579 18.08 -21.89 -20.05
C ASN A 579 17.60 -22.95 -21.06
N MET A 580 16.28 -23.05 -21.25
CA MET A 580 15.65 -23.96 -22.20
C MET A 580 15.58 -23.33 -23.60
N ASN A 581 15.75 -24.18 -24.62
CA ASN A 581 15.38 -23.81 -25.98
C ASN A 581 13.83 -23.72 -26.09
N GLN A 582 13.32 -22.85 -26.96
CA GLN A 582 11.88 -22.60 -27.18
C GLN A 582 11.07 -23.90 -27.39
N LYS A 583 11.65 -24.90 -28.06
CA LYS A 583 11.03 -26.23 -28.27
C LYS A 583 10.90 -27.05 -26.98
N GLU A 584 11.87 -26.94 -26.07
CA GLU A 584 11.84 -27.63 -24.78
C GLU A 584 10.91 -26.90 -23.80
N ALA A 585 10.93 -25.56 -23.82
CA ALA A 585 10.00 -24.71 -23.09
C ALA A 585 8.53 -24.96 -23.50
N PHE A 586 8.23 -24.96 -24.81
CA PHE A 586 6.89 -25.28 -25.31
C PHE A 586 6.46 -26.70 -24.92
N LYS A 587 7.37 -27.68 -24.94
CA LYS A 587 7.06 -29.05 -24.51
C LYS A 587 6.77 -29.14 -23.01
N GLN A 588 7.49 -28.38 -22.18
CA GLN A 588 7.22 -28.30 -20.74
C GLN A 588 5.87 -27.62 -20.47
N LEU A 589 5.58 -26.50 -21.14
CA LEU A 589 4.29 -25.82 -21.11
C LEU A 589 3.14 -26.73 -21.56
N SER A 590 3.34 -27.51 -22.63
CA SER A 590 2.37 -28.47 -23.16
C SER A 590 2.09 -29.62 -22.18
N HIS A 591 3.11 -30.17 -21.50
CA HIS A 591 2.88 -31.17 -20.46
C HIS A 591 2.10 -30.60 -19.26
N GLN A 592 2.39 -29.35 -18.85
CA GLN A 592 1.64 -28.66 -17.78
C GLN A 592 0.19 -28.41 -18.20
N PHE A 593 -0.03 -27.88 -19.42
CA PHE A 593 -1.35 -27.59 -19.96
C PHE A 593 -2.24 -28.84 -20.11
N HIS A 594 -1.68 -29.96 -20.59
CA HIS A 594 -2.44 -31.21 -20.76
C HIS A 594 -2.48 -32.09 -19.50
N GLY A 595 -1.83 -31.69 -18.39
CA GLY A 595 -1.75 -32.46 -17.15
C GLY A 595 -1.08 -33.84 -17.29
N LYS A 596 -0.39 -34.09 -18.39
CA LYS A 596 0.17 -35.40 -18.77
C LYS A 596 1.65 -35.25 -19.09
N GLY A 597 2.50 -35.66 -18.16
CA GLY A 597 3.95 -35.67 -18.32
C GLY A 597 4.44 -36.68 -19.36
N SER A 598 5.71 -36.56 -19.74
CA SER A 598 6.39 -37.61 -20.51
C SER A 598 6.49 -38.90 -19.68
N GLY A 599 6.21 -40.05 -20.28
CA GLY A 599 6.33 -41.35 -19.60
C GLY A 599 7.76 -41.70 -19.16
N LYS A 600 7.90 -42.59 -18.17
CA LYS A 600 9.13 -42.91 -17.42
C LYS A 600 10.40 -43.08 -18.28
N MET A 601 10.34 -43.87 -19.36
CA MET A 601 11.50 -44.05 -20.27
C MET A 601 11.97 -42.75 -20.97
N LYS A 602 11.08 -41.79 -21.18
CA LYS A 602 11.40 -40.48 -21.78
C LYS A 602 11.93 -39.48 -20.75
N THR A 603 11.52 -39.57 -19.48
CA THR A 603 12.07 -38.75 -18.40
C THR A 603 13.46 -39.23 -17.99
N GLU A 604 13.68 -40.54 -17.85
CA GLU A 604 15.01 -41.13 -17.60
C GLU A 604 16.03 -40.75 -18.69
N LYS A 605 15.64 -40.80 -19.98
CA LYS A 605 16.48 -40.33 -21.08
C LYS A 605 16.74 -38.80 -21.05
N ARG A 606 15.78 -37.98 -20.58
CA ARG A 606 15.99 -36.53 -20.41
C ARG A 606 16.99 -36.26 -19.29
N LEU A 607 16.80 -36.88 -18.12
CA LEU A 607 17.69 -36.76 -16.97
C LEU A 607 19.11 -37.21 -17.32
N LYS A 608 19.26 -38.38 -17.97
CA LYS A 608 20.57 -38.85 -18.42
C LYS A 608 21.25 -37.88 -19.42
N LYS A 609 20.50 -37.28 -20.34
CA LYS A 609 21.03 -36.24 -21.24
C LYS A 609 21.48 -35.01 -20.46
N ILE A 610 20.71 -34.55 -19.47
CA ILE A 610 21.08 -33.41 -18.60
C ILE A 610 22.36 -33.73 -17.80
N ASP A 611 22.50 -34.94 -17.27
CA ASP A 611 23.70 -35.37 -16.55
C ASP A 611 24.92 -35.52 -17.47
N GLU A 612 24.74 -36.03 -18.69
CA GLU A 612 25.82 -36.10 -19.71
C GLU A 612 26.24 -34.70 -20.18
N GLU A 613 25.30 -33.75 -20.25
CA GLU A 613 25.55 -32.34 -20.60
C GLU A 613 26.23 -31.58 -19.46
N LYS A 614 25.76 -31.71 -18.21
CA LYS A 614 26.45 -31.21 -17.01
C LYS A 614 27.86 -31.80 -16.87
N LYS A 615 28.06 -33.09 -17.18
CA LYS A 615 29.40 -33.70 -17.22
C LYS A 615 30.27 -33.13 -18.33
N ARG A 616 29.69 -32.73 -19.47
CA ARG A 616 30.41 -32.06 -20.56
C ARG A 616 30.78 -30.62 -20.23
N GLU A 617 29.90 -29.89 -19.56
CA GLU A 617 30.15 -28.53 -19.06
C GLU A 617 31.13 -28.51 -17.88
N ALA A 618 31.15 -29.55 -17.05
CA ALA A 618 32.09 -29.73 -15.96
C ALA A 618 33.45 -30.33 -16.39
N MET A 619 33.58 -30.84 -17.62
CA MET A 619 34.89 -31.15 -18.19
C MET A 619 35.58 -29.84 -18.57
N SER A 620 36.79 -29.65 -18.05
CA SER A 620 37.56 -28.42 -18.27
C SER A 620 37.80 -28.19 -19.76
N THR A 621 37.44 -27.00 -20.26
CA THR A 621 37.76 -26.57 -21.63
C THR A 621 39.27 -26.32 -21.85
N LEU A 622 40.09 -26.46 -20.80
CA LEU A 622 41.56 -26.48 -20.85
C LEU A 622 42.14 -27.91 -20.89
N ASP A 623 41.31 -28.96 -20.80
CA ASP A 623 41.78 -30.35 -20.88
C ASP A 623 42.01 -30.78 -22.35
N SER A 624 43.22 -30.52 -22.82
CA SER A 624 43.66 -30.89 -24.17
C SER A 624 43.77 -32.40 -24.41
N SER A 625 43.65 -33.25 -23.37
CA SER A 625 44.00 -34.67 -23.43
C SER A 625 43.12 -35.54 -24.34
N GLN A 626 41.90 -35.09 -24.68
CA GLN A 626 41.08 -35.78 -25.68
C GLN A 626 41.44 -35.44 -27.13
N HIS A 627 42.11 -34.32 -27.39
CA HIS A 627 42.56 -33.97 -28.74
C HIS A 627 43.98 -34.46 -29.04
N THR A 628 44.83 -34.69 -28.03
CA THR A 628 46.18 -35.26 -28.15
C THR A 628 46.26 -36.73 -27.75
N GLY A 629 45.69 -37.63 -28.57
CA GLY A 629 46.25 -38.96 -28.90
C GLY A 629 46.61 -40.01 -27.83
N MET A 630 46.52 -39.74 -26.53
CA MET A 630 47.11 -40.61 -25.49
C MET A 630 46.44 -42.00 -25.36
N ASN A 631 45.14 -42.10 -25.65
CA ASN A 631 44.45 -43.39 -25.71
C ASN A 631 44.93 -44.30 -26.85
N ASN A 632 45.51 -43.75 -27.93
CA ASN A 632 46.09 -44.55 -29.02
C ASN A 632 47.54 -44.98 -28.74
N ALA A 633 48.32 -44.21 -27.96
CA ALA A 633 49.69 -44.57 -27.60
C ALA A 633 49.74 -45.85 -26.74
N VAL A 634 48.85 -45.96 -25.75
CA VAL A 634 48.76 -47.17 -24.90
C VAL A 634 48.18 -48.36 -25.67
N GLY A 635 47.16 -48.13 -26.53
CA GLY A 635 46.56 -49.19 -27.35
C GLY A 635 47.47 -49.75 -28.45
N THR A 636 48.40 -48.94 -28.99
CA THR A 636 49.39 -49.40 -29.97
C THR A 636 50.59 -50.10 -29.32
N ALA A 637 51.03 -49.66 -28.13
CA ALA A 637 52.00 -50.39 -27.32
C ALA A 637 51.46 -51.77 -26.89
N ALA A 638 50.21 -51.84 -26.43
CA ALA A 638 49.56 -53.09 -26.03
C ALA A 638 49.35 -54.07 -27.21
N ARG A 639 49.09 -53.56 -28.43
CA ARG A 639 49.02 -54.42 -29.65
C ARG A 639 50.36 -55.02 -30.06
N LYS A 640 51.49 -54.46 -29.61
CA LYS A 640 52.84 -54.97 -29.91
C LYS A 640 53.22 -56.18 -29.03
N ASN A 641 52.69 -56.25 -27.81
CA ASN A 641 52.92 -57.34 -26.86
C ASN A 641 51.66 -58.23 -26.75
N ARG A 642 51.49 -59.17 -27.70
CA ARG A 642 50.35 -60.12 -27.79
C ARG A 642 49.96 -60.77 -26.45
N GLN A 643 49.08 -60.13 -25.70
CA GLN A 643 48.34 -60.72 -24.59
C GLN A 643 46.89 -60.24 -24.66
N ALA A 644 46.00 -61.17 -24.97
CA ALA A 644 44.57 -60.96 -24.87
C ALA A 644 44.10 -61.49 -23.51
N GLY A 645 43.27 -60.72 -22.80
CA GLY A 645 42.34 -61.30 -21.83
C GLY A 645 42.23 -60.64 -20.46
N SER A 646 41.00 -60.20 -20.20
CA SER A 646 40.23 -60.48 -18.97
C SER A 646 40.10 -59.40 -17.87
N ARG A 647 38.81 -59.12 -17.61
CA ARG A 647 38.11 -58.96 -16.32
C ARG A 647 38.48 -57.82 -15.34
N GLN A 648 37.40 -57.15 -14.91
CA GLN A 648 37.29 -56.22 -13.78
C GLN A 648 37.69 -56.91 -12.45
N PRO A 649 38.07 -56.16 -11.39
CA PRO A 649 37.04 -55.64 -10.49
C PRO A 649 37.32 -54.26 -9.82
N LEU A 650 36.21 -53.68 -9.33
CA LEU A 650 36.02 -52.82 -8.15
C LEU A 650 37.23 -52.18 -7.44
N GLY A 651 37.19 -50.85 -7.31
CA GLY A 651 37.98 -50.07 -6.35
C GLY A 651 37.37 -48.68 -6.12
N CYS A 652 36.91 -48.39 -4.91
CA CYS A 652 36.41 -47.07 -4.52
C CYS A 652 37.58 -46.17 -4.10
N PRO A 653 37.48 -44.84 -4.29
CA PRO A 653 37.99 -43.93 -3.27
C PRO A 653 36.95 -42.89 -2.83
N GLN A 654 37.05 -42.51 -1.56
CA GLN A 654 36.27 -41.44 -0.94
C GLN A 654 36.65 -40.08 -1.54
N ALA A 655 35.69 -39.14 -1.59
CA ALA A 655 35.96 -37.73 -1.83
C ALA A 655 35.14 -36.85 -0.88
N ASN A 656 35.82 -35.85 -0.29
CA ASN A 656 35.32 -34.99 0.78
C ASN A 656 33.95 -34.33 0.51
N LYS A 657 33.02 -34.47 1.46
CA LYS A 657 31.86 -33.57 1.58
C LYS A 657 32.33 -32.20 2.06
N ARG A 658 32.59 -31.27 1.13
CA ARG A 658 32.56 -29.83 1.46
C ARG A 658 31.12 -29.34 1.36
N THR A 659 30.48 -29.12 2.51
CA THR A 659 29.14 -28.53 2.59
C THR A 659 29.22 -27.06 2.20
N VAL A 660 28.96 -26.75 0.93
CA VAL A 660 28.79 -25.36 0.48
C VAL A 660 27.39 -24.92 0.89
N VAL A 661 27.30 -24.06 1.90
CA VAL A 661 26.06 -23.36 2.25
C VAL A 661 25.80 -22.30 1.18
N LEU A 662 25.17 -22.70 0.08
CA LEU A 662 24.60 -21.79 -0.89
C LEU A 662 23.43 -21.06 -0.23
N GLY A 663 23.59 -19.75 -0.02
CA GLY A 663 22.51 -18.89 0.45
C GLY A 663 21.35 -18.95 -0.54
N ALA A 664 20.29 -19.68 -0.16
CA ALA A 664 19.09 -19.80 -0.96
C ALA A 664 18.43 -18.42 -1.07
N ARG A 665 18.58 -17.77 -2.23
CA ARG A 665 17.66 -16.69 -2.61
C ARG A 665 16.29 -17.34 -2.70
N GLN A 666 15.46 -17.07 -1.70
CA GLN A 666 14.07 -17.51 -1.68
C GLN A 666 13.43 -17.09 -3.00
N ALA A 667 12.88 -18.05 -3.75
CA ALA A 667 12.02 -17.71 -4.86
C ALA A 667 10.87 -16.85 -4.31
N SER A 668 10.42 -15.85 -5.07
CA SER A 668 9.24 -15.08 -4.68
C SER A 668 8.11 -16.07 -4.36
N ALA A 669 7.44 -15.89 -3.22
CA ALA A 669 6.28 -16.71 -2.84
C ALA A 669 5.20 -16.75 -3.93
N TRP A 670 5.20 -15.73 -4.80
CA TRP A 670 4.26 -15.54 -5.90
C TRP A 670 4.78 -16.03 -7.26
N ALA A 671 6.00 -16.59 -7.36
CA ALA A 671 6.65 -16.95 -8.62
C ALA A 671 5.88 -17.97 -9.48
N ASN A 672 5.03 -18.78 -8.84
CA ASN A 672 4.19 -19.79 -9.50
C ASN A 672 2.72 -19.36 -9.68
N VAL A 673 2.38 -18.10 -9.37
CA VAL A 673 1.00 -17.59 -9.59
C VAL A 673 0.79 -17.40 -11.09
N PRO A 674 -0.15 -18.13 -11.72
CA PRO A 674 -0.38 -18.01 -13.16
C PRO A 674 -1.02 -16.66 -13.49
N GLN A 675 -0.66 -16.08 -14.63
CA GLN A 675 -1.36 -14.90 -15.16
C GLN A 675 -2.82 -15.28 -15.47
N GLY A 676 -3.76 -14.53 -14.90
CA GLY A 676 -5.19 -14.71 -15.17
C GLY A 676 -5.53 -14.37 -16.64
N PRO A 677 -6.57 -14.99 -17.21
CA PRO A 677 -7.03 -14.66 -18.56
C PRO A 677 -7.53 -13.19 -18.60
N PRO A 678 -7.34 -12.48 -19.73
CA PRO A 678 -7.83 -11.11 -19.87
C PRO A 678 -9.37 -11.06 -19.82
N ASP A 679 -9.91 -10.09 -19.09
CA ASP A 679 -11.36 -9.88 -19.01
C ASP A 679 -11.90 -9.33 -20.34
N ALA A 680 -12.82 -10.08 -20.95
CA ALA A 680 -13.40 -9.78 -22.25
C ALA A 680 -14.19 -8.45 -22.31
N ILE A 681 -14.63 -7.90 -21.17
CA ILE A 681 -15.33 -6.61 -21.06
C ILE A 681 -14.32 -5.46 -20.86
N LEU A 682 -13.26 -5.68 -20.08
CA LEU A 682 -12.22 -4.65 -19.88
C LEU A 682 -11.49 -4.32 -21.20
N GLY A 683 -11.12 -5.34 -21.98
CA GLY A 683 -10.46 -5.16 -23.27
C GLY A 683 -11.26 -4.31 -24.28
N ILE A 684 -12.60 -4.34 -24.23
CA ILE A 684 -13.46 -3.48 -25.06
C ILE A 684 -13.29 -2.00 -24.68
N THR A 685 -13.18 -1.72 -23.39
CA THR A 685 -13.01 -0.34 -22.90
C THR A 685 -11.62 0.20 -23.23
N GLU A 686 -10.60 -0.65 -23.24
CA GLU A 686 -9.24 -0.30 -23.67
C GLU A 686 -9.18 -0.04 -25.17
N ALA A 687 -9.74 -0.93 -26.00
CA ALA A 687 -9.84 -0.72 -27.45
C ALA A 687 -10.61 0.57 -27.80
N PHE A 688 -11.75 0.81 -27.15
CA PHE A 688 -12.50 2.06 -27.29
C PHE A 688 -11.69 3.30 -26.88
N LYS A 689 -10.83 3.21 -25.86
CA LYS A 689 -9.97 4.34 -25.45
C LYS A 689 -8.84 4.59 -26.46
N ALA A 690 -8.25 3.52 -27.00
CA ALA A 690 -7.14 3.59 -27.97
C ALA A 690 -7.57 4.15 -29.34
N ASP A 691 -8.82 3.94 -29.74
CA ASP A 691 -9.38 4.51 -30.97
C ASP A 691 -9.37 6.05 -30.95
N SER A 692 -8.83 6.70 -31.97
CA SER A 692 -8.80 8.17 -32.09
C SER A 692 -10.02 8.76 -32.80
N PHE A 693 -10.90 7.93 -33.36
CA PHE A 693 -12.07 8.37 -34.11
C PHE A 693 -13.09 9.11 -33.22
N LYS A 694 -13.64 10.23 -33.71
CA LYS A 694 -14.41 11.18 -32.89
C LYS A 694 -15.82 10.71 -32.54
N GLU A 695 -16.46 9.92 -33.41
CA GLU A 695 -17.85 9.46 -33.24
C GLU A 695 -17.95 7.98 -32.83
N LYS A 696 -16.86 7.42 -32.27
CA LYS A 696 -16.80 6.06 -31.76
C LYS A 696 -17.87 5.82 -30.69
N ILE A 697 -18.47 4.62 -30.70
CA ILE A 697 -19.60 4.27 -29.83
C ILE A 697 -19.17 3.15 -28.88
N ASN A 698 -19.42 3.32 -27.57
CA ASN A 698 -19.19 2.28 -26.56
C ASN A 698 -20.51 1.69 -26.08
N LEU A 699 -20.79 0.46 -26.49
CA LEU A 699 -21.93 -0.34 -26.03
C LEU A 699 -21.48 -1.51 -25.12
N GLY A 700 -20.20 -1.59 -24.74
CA GLY A 700 -19.69 -2.60 -23.82
C GLY A 700 -19.87 -2.25 -22.34
N VAL A 701 -19.98 -0.96 -22.00
CA VAL A 701 -20.02 -0.48 -20.61
C VAL A 701 -21.40 -0.67 -19.96
N GLY A 702 -21.45 -1.52 -18.93
CA GLY A 702 -22.64 -1.82 -18.12
C GLY A 702 -22.97 -0.79 -17.03
N ALA A 703 -22.89 0.51 -17.34
CA ALA A 703 -23.23 1.60 -16.44
C ALA A 703 -24.04 2.67 -17.19
N TYR A 704 -25.08 3.19 -16.53
CA TYR A 704 -25.97 4.18 -17.12
C TYR A 704 -25.25 5.51 -17.43
N ARG A 705 -25.57 6.09 -18.58
CA ARG A 705 -25.02 7.36 -19.08
C ARG A 705 -26.15 8.32 -19.43
N ASP A 706 -25.88 9.61 -19.34
CA ASP A 706 -26.77 10.63 -19.89
C ASP A 706 -26.74 10.63 -21.43
N ASP A 707 -27.59 11.43 -22.06
CA ASP A 707 -27.67 11.51 -23.52
C ASP A 707 -26.44 12.17 -24.19
N LYS A 708 -25.49 12.67 -23.38
CA LYS A 708 -24.17 13.15 -23.82
C LYS A 708 -23.08 12.10 -23.62
N GLY A 709 -23.44 10.86 -23.27
CA GLY A 709 -22.53 9.74 -23.00
C GLY A 709 -21.75 9.86 -21.68
N LYS A 710 -22.08 10.83 -20.82
CA LYS A 710 -21.36 11.10 -19.55
C LYS A 710 -21.95 10.27 -18.40
N PRO A 711 -21.18 9.97 -17.33
CA PRO A 711 -21.75 9.38 -16.11
C PRO A 711 -22.87 10.28 -15.57
N TYR A 712 -24.05 9.70 -15.41
CA TYR A 712 -25.20 10.37 -14.81
C TYR A 712 -25.25 10.07 -13.31
N VAL A 713 -25.18 11.12 -12.49
CA VAL A 713 -25.42 11.06 -11.04
C VAL A 713 -26.78 11.70 -10.81
N LEU A 714 -27.69 10.93 -10.20
CA LEU A 714 -29.07 11.35 -9.98
C LEU A 714 -29.12 12.61 -9.09
N PRO A 715 -29.97 13.61 -9.40
CA PRO A 715 -30.14 14.77 -8.53
C PRO A 715 -30.60 14.41 -7.11
N SER A 716 -31.44 13.37 -6.94
CA SER A 716 -31.81 12.84 -5.60
C SER A 716 -30.59 12.35 -4.80
N VAL A 717 -29.63 11.70 -5.48
CA VAL A 717 -28.38 11.22 -4.87
C VAL A 717 -27.51 12.37 -4.41
N ARG A 718 -27.36 13.43 -5.22
CA ARG A 718 -26.60 14.62 -4.82
C ARG A 718 -27.25 15.32 -3.61
N ALA A 719 -28.56 15.51 -3.64
CA ALA A 719 -29.29 16.12 -2.52
C ALA A 719 -29.21 15.27 -1.23
N ALA A 720 -29.18 13.94 -1.35
CA ALA A 720 -28.96 13.05 -0.22
C ALA A 720 -27.49 13.08 0.29
N GLU A 721 -26.51 13.13 -0.61
CA GLU A 721 -25.09 13.30 -0.30
C GLU A 721 -24.84 14.61 0.45
N ASP A 722 -25.37 15.74 -0.04
CA ASP A 722 -25.32 17.05 0.62
C ASP A 722 -25.91 16.99 2.04
N LYS A 723 -27.08 16.35 2.23
CA LYS A 723 -27.68 16.12 3.56
C LYS A 723 -26.77 15.29 4.48
N VAL A 724 -26.19 14.20 3.97
CA VAL A 724 -25.29 13.31 4.74
C VAL A 724 -23.99 14.04 5.13
N VAL A 725 -23.43 14.87 4.25
CA VAL A 725 -22.24 15.69 4.52
C VAL A 725 -22.56 16.82 5.52
N ALA A 726 -23.66 17.54 5.31
CA ALA A 726 -24.12 18.61 6.20
C ALA A 726 -24.44 18.12 7.63
N SER A 727 -24.85 16.86 7.77
CA SER A 727 -25.11 16.21 9.07
C SER A 727 -23.84 15.95 9.89
N ARG A 728 -22.63 16.08 9.31
CA ARG A 728 -21.32 15.93 10.00
C ARG A 728 -21.19 14.66 10.84
N LEU A 729 -21.80 13.57 10.37
CA LEU A 729 -21.79 12.28 11.06
C LEU A 729 -20.36 11.73 11.18
N ASP A 730 -20.14 10.98 12.26
CA ASP A 730 -18.94 10.20 12.55
C ASP A 730 -18.54 9.25 11.39
N LYS A 731 -17.35 8.67 11.51
CA LYS A 731 -16.82 7.65 10.59
C LYS A 731 -16.69 6.28 11.26
N GLU A 732 -17.48 6.04 12.32
CA GLU A 732 -17.43 4.79 13.06
C GLU A 732 -17.90 3.60 12.24
N TYR A 733 -17.48 2.41 12.65
CA TYR A 733 -17.89 1.16 12.02
C TYR A 733 -19.40 0.96 12.11
N ALA A 734 -20.03 0.58 11.00
CA ALA A 734 -21.36 -0.01 11.06
C ALA A 734 -21.32 -1.37 11.77
N GLY A 735 -22.47 -1.82 12.27
CA GLY A 735 -22.62 -3.21 12.69
C GLY A 735 -22.33 -4.18 11.54
N ILE A 736 -22.06 -5.45 11.86
CA ILE A 736 -21.72 -6.49 10.85
C ILE A 736 -22.83 -6.62 9.78
N THR A 737 -24.09 -6.47 10.19
CA THR A 737 -25.27 -6.46 9.30
C THR A 737 -25.48 -5.14 8.54
N GLY A 738 -24.68 -4.10 8.80
CA GLY A 738 -24.77 -2.78 8.20
C GLY A 738 -25.60 -1.77 9.00
N ILE A 739 -26.05 -0.73 8.30
CA ILE A 739 -26.84 0.37 8.88
C ILE A 739 -28.32 -0.07 8.98
N PRO A 740 -28.94 -0.10 10.17
CA PRO A 740 -30.32 -0.56 10.33
C PRO A 740 -31.35 0.18 9.47
N ALA A 741 -31.25 1.51 9.39
CA ALA A 741 -32.16 2.33 8.58
C ALA A 741 -32.04 2.06 7.06
N PHE A 742 -30.86 1.66 6.59
CA PHE A 742 -30.65 1.22 5.21
C PHE A 742 -31.26 -0.16 4.99
N THR A 743 -31.00 -1.12 5.88
CA THR A 743 -31.50 -2.49 5.72
C THR A 743 -33.02 -2.58 5.82
N SER A 744 -33.66 -1.81 6.71
CA SER A 744 -35.12 -1.77 6.81
C SER A 744 -35.75 -1.20 5.53
N ALA A 745 -35.23 -0.08 5.02
CA ALA A 745 -35.73 0.51 3.78
C ALA A 745 -35.45 -0.37 2.54
N ALA A 746 -34.32 -1.07 2.49
CA ALA A 746 -34.03 -2.03 1.43
C ALA A 746 -35.00 -3.23 1.43
N ALA A 747 -35.35 -3.74 2.62
CA ALA A 747 -36.38 -4.77 2.77
C ALA A 747 -37.76 -4.27 2.32
N GLU A 748 -38.19 -3.10 2.77
CA GLU A 748 -39.48 -2.51 2.38
C GLU A 748 -39.56 -2.28 0.87
N LEU A 749 -38.50 -1.77 0.24
CA LEU A 749 -38.43 -1.61 -1.21
C LEU A 749 -38.58 -2.96 -1.93
N ALA A 750 -37.85 -4.00 -1.52
CA ALA A 750 -37.93 -5.32 -2.16
C ALA A 750 -39.29 -6.00 -1.97
N TYR A 751 -39.72 -6.16 -0.73
CA TYR A 751 -40.84 -7.03 -0.38
C TYR A 751 -42.19 -6.29 -0.30
N GLY A 752 -42.16 -4.95 -0.22
CA GLY A 752 -43.31 -4.10 0.06
C GLY A 752 -43.61 -4.04 1.56
N ALA A 753 -44.08 -2.88 2.04
CA ALA A 753 -44.47 -2.65 3.44
C ALA A 753 -45.50 -3.67 3.96
N ASP A 754 -46.34 -4.21 3.06
CA ASP A 754 -47.38 -5.17 3.42
C ASP A 754 -46.91 -6.62 3.58
N SER A 755 -45.64 -6.93 3.30
CA SER A 755 -45.08 -8.28 3.30
C SER A 755 -45.21 -9.00 4.65
N SER A 756 -45.72 -10.25 4.60
CA SER A 756 -45.76 -11.15 5.76
C SER A 756 -44.36 -11.42 6.34
N ALA A 757 -43.34 -11.60 5.48
CA ALA A 757 -41.97 -11.84 5.96
C ALA A 757 -41.40 -10.68 6.80
N ILE A 758 -41.88 -9.46 6.60
CA ILE A 758 -41.53 -8.29 7.42
C ILE A 758 -42.43 -8.22 8.67
N LYS A 759 -43.76 -8.31 8.50
CA LYS A 759 -44.74 -8.21 9.58
C LYS A 759 -44.60 -9.30 10.66
N ASP A 760 -44.22 -10.51 10.24
CA ASP A 760 -44.03 -11.68 11.12
C ASP A 760 -42.63 -11.73 11.78
N ASP A 761 -41.77 -10.71 11.54
CA ASP A 761 -40.35 -10.69 11.94
C ASP A 761 -39.56 -11.95 11.52
N ARG A 762 -39.71 -12.35 10.24
CA ARG A 762 -39.09 -13.55 9.65
C ARG A 762 -37.94 -13.29 8.68
N LEU A 763 -37.78 -12.04 8.24
CA LEU A 763 -36.72 -11.65 7.31
C LEU A 763 -35.39 -11.43 8.04
N VAL A 764 -34.35 -12.17 7.66
CA VAL A 764 -32.95 -11.77 7.90
C VAL A 764 -32.52 -10.87 6.74
N ILE A 765 -31.89 -9.73 7.04
CA ILE A 765 -31.31 -8.85 6.03
C ILE A 765 -29.97 -8.29 6.53
N THR A 766 -29.02 -8.15 5.59
CA THR A 766 -27.71 -7.56 5.81
C THR A 766 -27.34 -6.68 4.63
N GLN A 767 -26.69 -5.56 4.90
CA GLN A 767 -26.01 -4.77 3.88
C GLN A 767 -24.78 -5.52 3.35
N THR A 768 -24.50 -5.36 2.06
CA THR A 768 -23.44 -6.08 1.34
C THR A 768 -22.65 -5.18 0.40
N ILE A 769 -21.51 -5.69 -0.10
CA ILE A 769 -20.71 -5.05 -1.16
C ILE A 769 -21.39 -5.30 -2.52
N SER A 770 -22.51 -4.61 -2.73
CA SER A 770 -23.41 -4.70 -3.87
C SER A 770 -23.98 -6.11 -4.09
N GLY A 771 -24.60 -6.33 -5.25
CA GLY A 771 -25.16 -7.63 -5.64
C GLY A 771 -24.11 -8.74 -5.64
N THR A 772 -22.86 -8.46 -6.07
CA THR A 772 -21.77 -9.44 -6.02
C THR A 772 -21.48 -9.95 -4.61
N GLY A 773 -21.41 -9.06 -3.62
CA GLY A 773 -21.23 -9.44 -2.22
C GLY A 773 -22.44 -10.20 -1.67
N ALA A 774 -23.65 -9.83 -2.08
CA ALA A 774 -24.87 -10.53 -1.69
C ALA A 774 -24.92 -11.97 -2.23
N LEU A 775 -24.60 -12.15 -3.52
CA LEU A 775 -24.51 -13.46 -4.17
C LEU A 775 -23.44 -14.34 -3.50
N ARG A 776 -22.30 -13.75 -3.13
CA ARG A 776 -21.23 -14.44 -2.40
C ARG A 776 -21.69 -14.90 -1.01
N ILE A 777 -22.38 -14.05 -0.26
CA ILE A 777 -22.91 -14.38 1.07
C ILE A 777 -23.93 -15.52 0.96
N GLY A 778 -24.93 -15.38 0.08
CA GLY A 778 -25.96 -16.41 -0.12
C GLY A 778 -25.38 -17.73 -0.61
N GLY A 779 -24.49 -17.72 -1.60
CA GLY A 779 -23.82 -18.93 -2.09
C GLY A 779 -23.01 -19.64 -1.00
N SER A 780 -22.24 -18.88 -0.22
CA SER A 780 -21.44 -19.43 0.89
C SER A 780 -22.30 -19.96 2.03
N PHE A 781 -23.41 -19.27 2.33
CA PHE A 781 -24.38 -19.69 3.35
C PHE A 781 -25.07 -21.00 2.95
N LEU A 782 -25.58 -21.09 1.71
CA LEU A 782 -26.20 -22.31 1.18
C LEU A 782 -25.19 -23.47 1.11
N LYS A 783 -23.94 -23.21 0.68
CA LYS A 783 -22.89 -24.25 0.68
C LYS A 783 -22.70 -24.85 2.07
N ARG A 784 -22.69 -24.03 3.13
CA ARG A 784 -22.56 -24.52 4.51
C ARG A 784 -23.85 -25.20 4.98
N PHE A 785 -24.99 -24.51 4.95
CA PHE A 785 -26.16 -24.87 5.76
C PHE A 785 -27.36 -25.46 5.01
N TYR A 786 -27.46 -25.30 3.68
CA TYR A 786 -28.63 -25.82 2.94
C TYR A 786 -28.68 -27.36 2.98
N PRO A 787 -29.79 -28.01 3.42
CA PRO A 787 -29.81 -29.46 3.60
C PRO A 787 -29.90 -30.25 2.28
N GLY A 788 -30.43 -29.63 1.22
CA GLY A 788 -30.55 -30.24 -0.10
C GLY A 788 -29.24 -30.30 -0.88
N ALA A 789 -29.35 -30.61 -2.19
CA ALA A 789 -28.19 -30.72 -3.07
C ALA A 789 -27.38 -29.40 -3.06
N LYS A 790 -26.05 -29.50 -2.93
CA LYS A 790 -25.13 -28.34 -2.98
C LYS A 790 -24.88 -27.85 -4.41
N LYS A 791 -25.94 -27.83 -5.21
CA LYS A 791 -25.96 -27.62 -6.65
C LYS A 791 -26.91 -26.49 -7.00
N ILE A 792 -26.40 -25.49 -7.71
CA ILE A 792 -27.15 -24.32 -8.15
C ILE A 792 -27.32 -24.32 -9.67
N TYR A 793 -28.54 -24.09 -10.12
CA TYR A 793 -28.91 -24.02 -11.53
C TYR A 793 -28.99 -22.57 -11.98
N LEU A 794 -28.23 -22.22 -13.02
CA LEU A 794 -28.18 -20.89 -13.63
C LEU A 794 -28.93 -20.87 -14.98
N PRO A 795 -29.58 -19.76 -15.37
CA PRO A 795 -30.20 -19.68 -16.69
C PRO A 795 -29.13 -19.72 -17.80
N THR A 796 -29.52 -20.18 -18.99
CA THR A 796 -28.66 -20.20 -20.18
C THR A 796 -29.14 -19.17 -21.20
N PRO A 797 -28.38 -18.08 -21.46
CA PRO A 797 -27.18 -17.61 -20.75
C PRO A 797 -27.51 -16.96 -19.40
N SER A 798 -26.50 -16.68 -18.57
CA SER A 798 -26.63 -15.85 -17.36
C SER A 798 -25.49 -14.82 -17.29
N TRP A 799 -25.55 -13.89 -16.34
CA TRP A 799 -24.46 -12.95 -16.08
C TRP A 799 -23.16 -13.71 -15.80
N ALA A 800 -22.11 -13.42 -16.58
CA ALA A 800 -20.87 -14.18 -16.63
C ALA A 800 -20.22 -14.43 -15.24
N ASN A 801 -20.41 -13.50 -14.30
CA ASN A 801 -19.84 -13.59 -12.97
C ASN A 801 -20.58 -14.58 -12.02
N HIS A 802 -21.82 -14.99 -12.33
CA HIS A 802 -22.57 -15.95 -11.49
C HIS A 802 -21.81 -17.26 -11.32
N LYS A 803 -21.34 -17.85 -12.42
CA LYS A 803 -20.56 -19.10 -12.38
C LYS A 803 -19.31 -18.95 -11.51
N ALA A 804 -18.59 -17.84 -11.63
CA ALA A 804 -17.40 -17.58 -10.82
C ALA A 804 -17.73 -17.50 -9.32
N VAL A 805 -18.71 -16.66 -8.95
CA VAL A 805 -19.12 -16.45 -7.55
C VAL A 805 -19.58 -17.75 -6.87
N PHE A 806 -20.41 -18.55 -7.54
CA PHE A 806 -20.96 -19.78 -6.96
C PHE A 806 -19.99 -20.95 -6.96
N THR A 807 -19.14 -21.09 -8.00
CA THR A 807 -18.07 -22.10 -8.00
C THR A 807 -17.06 -21.83 -6.88
N ASP A 808 -16.63 -20.57 -6.72
CA ASP A 808 -15.72 -20.18 -5.64
C ASP A 808 -16.38 -20.28 -4.26
N ALA A 809 -17.71 -20.16 -4.17
CA ALA A 809 -18.46 -20.44 -2.94
C ALA A 809 -18.57 -21.95 -2.63
N GLY A 810 -18.02 -22.81 -3.49
CA GLY A 810 -17.99 -24.26 -3.35
C GLY A 810 -19.27 -24.98 -3.79
N LEU A 811 -20.22 -24.31 -4.43
CA LEU A 811 -21.41 -24.94 -5.01
C LEU A 811 -21.07 -25.58 -6.36
N GLU A 812 -21.70 -26.72 -6.66
CA GLU A 812 -21.71 -27.27 -8.01
C GLU A 812 -22.60 -26.38 -8.89
N VAL A 813 -22.09 -25.93 -10.04
CA VAL A 813 -22.83 -25.08 -10.96
C VAL A 813 -23.34 -25.91 -12.14
N ALA A 814 -24.66 -25.96 -12.30
CA ALA A 814 -25.36 -26.46 -13.48
C ALA A 814 -26.17 -25.34 -14.13
N ASN A 815 -26.80 -25.65 -15.27
CA ASN A 815 -27.61 -24.69 -16.01
C ASN A 815 -29.01 -25.24 -16.29
N TYR A 816 -29.95 -24.35 -16.56
CA TYR A 816 -31.26 -24.63 -17.13
C TYR A 816 -31.50 -23.76 -18.37
N SER A 817 -32.41 -24.18 -19.25
CA SER A 817 -32.77 -23.47 -20.47
C SER A 817 -33.53 -22.17 -20.13
N TYR A 818 -33.25 -21.10 -20.87
CA TYR A 818 -33.87 -19.79 -20.60
C TYR A 818 -34.05 -18.97 -21.87
N TYR A 819 -33.08 -18.98 -22.78
CA TYR A 819 -33.10 -18.16 -23.98
C TYR A 819 -33.01 -19.00 -25.25
N ASN A 820 -34.04 -18.87 -26.10
CA ASN A 820 -34.06 -19.49 -27.41
C ASN A 820 -33.40 -18.54 -28.43
N LYS A 821 -32.35 -19.01 -29.11
CA LYS A 821 -31.58 -18.22 -30.06
C LYS A 821 -32.29 -17.99 -31.39
N ASP A 822 -33.20 -18.89 -31.77
CA ASP A 822 -33.92 -18.85 -33.04
C ASP A 822 -35.12 -17.89 -32.96
N THR A 823 -35.77 -17.80 -31.78
CA THR A 823 -36.87 -16.85 -31.52
C THR A 823 -36.42 -15.56 -30.82
N ILE A 824 -35.16 -15.49 -30.38
CA ILE A 824 -34.55 -14.34 -29.67
C ILE A 824 -35.35 -13.99 -28.38
N GLY A 825 -36.01 -14.98 -27.80
CA GLY A 825 -36.99 -14.84 -26.70
C GLY A 825 -36.82 -15.87 -25.58
N LEU A 826 -37.82 -15.94 -24.69
CA LEU A 826 -37.83 -16.84 -23.54
C LEU A 826 -38.11 -18.28 -23.99
N ASP A 827 -37.18 -19.19 -23.70
CA ASP A 827 -37.41 -20.63 -23.82
C ASP A 827 -38.21 -21.13 -22.60
N PHE A 828 -39.49 -20.79 -22.55
CA PHE A 828 -40.32 -21.08 -21.39
C PHE A 828 -40.59 -22.59 -21.21
N ASP A 829 -40.81 -23.31 -22.31
CA ASP A 829 -41.04 -24.76 -22.26
C ASP A 829 -39.79 -25.52 -21.83
N GLY A 830 -38.61 -25.14 -22.36
CA GLY A 830 -37.32 -25.67 -21.90
C GLY A 830 -37.04 -25.34 -20.43
N LEU A 831 -37.31 -24.09 -20.01
CA LEU A 831 -37.17 -23.65 -18.61
C LEU A 831 -38.01 -24.52 -17.66
N ILE A 832 -39.30 -24.70 -17.94
CA ILE A 832 -40.19 -25.49 -17.09
C ILE A 832 -39.81 -26.98 -17.12
N ALA A 833 -39.40 -27.52 -18.27
CA ALA A 833 -38.94 -28.90 -18.37
C ALA A 833 -37.67 -29.13 -17.53
N ASP A 834 -36.67 -28.26 -17.65
CA ASP A 834 -35.41 -28.38 -16.90
C ASP A 834 -35.60 -28.21 -15.39
N ILE A 835 -36.45 -27.26 -14.95
CA ILE A 835 -36.78 -27.13 -13.52
C ILE A 835 -37.54 -28.38 -13.02
N LYS A 836 -38.49 -28.94 -13.78
CA LYS A 836 -39.17 -30.20 -13.38
C LYS A 836 -38.24 -31.42 -13.32
N ASN A 837 -37.22 -31.44 -14.18
CA ASN A 837 -36.21 -32.51 -14.27
C ASN A 837 -35.06 -32.33 -13.27
N ALA A 838 -34.89 -31.15 -12.67
CA ALA A 838 -33.92 -30.94 -11.61
C ALA A 838 -34.25 -31.81 -10.38
N PRO A 839 -33.23 -32.34 -9.67
CA PRO A 839 -33.45 -33.08 -8.43
C PRO A 839 -34.24 -32.27 -7.41
N GLU A 840 -35.13 -32.92 -6.67
CA GLU A 840 -35.92 -32.30 -5.60
C GLU A 840 -35.01 -31.53 -4.62
N SER A 841 -35.50 -30.40 -4.11
CA SER A 841 -34.70 -29.47 -3.31
C SER A 841 -33.35 -29.07 -3.95
N SER A 842 -33.36 -28.79 -5.26
CA SER A 842 -32.31 -28.04 -5.94
C SER A 842 -32.40 -26.53 -5.65
N ILE A 843 -31.26 -25.82 -5.79
CA ILE A 843 -31.20 -24.36 -5.70
C ILE A 843 -31.32 -23.79 -7.11
N ILE A 844 -32.31 -22.94 -7.38
CA ILE A 844 -32.51 -22.30 -8.69
C ILE A 844 -32.20 -20.80 -8.56
N LEU A 845 -31.26 -20.30 -9.37
CA LEU A 845 -31.00 -18.87 -9.48
C LEU A 845 -31.95 -18.23 -10.49
N LEU A 846 -32.74 -17.27 -10.04
CA LEU A 846 -33.70 -16.50 -10.83
C LEU A 846 -33.27 -15.03 -10.89
N HIS A 847 -33.48 -14.37 -12.01
CA HIS A 847 -33.36 -12.90 -12.08
C HIS A 847 -34.77 -12.34 -11.85
N ALA A 848 -34.94 -11.45 -10.87
CA ALA A 848 -36.27 -10.93 -10.51
C ALA A 848 -36.87 -10.03 -11.60
N CYS A 849 -36.02 -9.27 -12.30
CA CYS A 849 -36.38 -8.40 -13.43
C CYS A 849 -35.14 -8.04 -14.27
N ALA A 850 -35.37 -7.68 -15.54
CA ALA A 850 -34.39 -7.40 -16.58
C ALA A 850 -33.23 -8.42 -16.59
N HIS A 851 -33.56 -9.68 -16.85
CA HIS A 851 -32.62 -10.80 -16.84
C HIS A 851 -31.33 -10.48 -17.61
N ASN A 852 -30.19 -10.56 -16.94
CA ASN A 852 -28.89 -10.25 -17.50
C ASN A 852 -28.21 -11.54 -17.99
N PRO A 853 -27.87 -11.69 -19.28
CA PRO A 853 -27.68 -10.61 -20.28
C PRO A 853 -28.81 -10.36 -21.30
N THR A 854 -29.93 -11.09 -21.26
CA THR A 854 -30.89 -11.12 -22.39
C THR A 854 -31.89 -9.96 -22.44
N GLY A 855 -32.23 -9.34 -21.32
CA GLY A 855 -33.34 -8.40 -21.20
C GLY A 855 -34.72 -9.05 -21.37
N VAL A 856 -34.82 -10.39 -21.38
CA VAL A 856 -36.09 -11.12 -21.56
C VAL A 856 -36.55 -11.67 -20.21
N ASP A 857 -37.74 -11.26 -19.77
CA ASP A 857 -38.34 -11.69 -18.50
C ASP A 857 -39.60 -12.54 -18.74
N PRO A 858 -39.94 -13.49 -17.84
CA PRO A 858 -41.24 -14.14 -17.84
C PRO A 858 -42.38 -13.15 -17.56
N THR A 859 -43.52 -13.39 -18.19
CA THR A 859 -44.78 -12.70 -17.85
C THR A 859 -45.26 -13.08 -16.44
N GLU A 860 -46.15 -12.29 -15.84
CA GLU A 860 -46.74 -12.62 -14.51
C GLU A 860 -47.42 -14.00 -14.49
N ALA A 861 -48.04 -14.42 -15.59
CA ALA A 861 -48.64 -15.74 -15.72
C ALA A 861 -47.59 -16.87 -15.73
N GLN A 862 -46.46 -16.64 -16.41
CA GLN A 862 -45.33 -17.57 -16.42
C GLN A 862 -44.62 -17.62 -15.07
N TRP A 863 -44.44 -16.48 -14.39
CA TRP A 863 -43.89 -16.43 -13.03
C TRP A 863 -44.70 -17.24 -12.01
N ARG A 864 -46.04 -17.22 -12.12
CA ARG A 864 -46.92 -18.08 -11.31
C ARG A 864 -46.61 -19.56 -11.53
N GLN A 865 -46.55 -20.00 -12.80
CA GLN A 865 -46.23 -21.38 -13.14
C GLN A 865 -44.82 -21.80 -12.70
N ILE A 866 -43.82 -20.90 -12.73
CA ILE A 866 -42.49 -21.16 -12.17
C ILE A 866 -42.58 -21.33 -10.65
N SER A 867 -43.34 -20.49 -9.95
CA SER A 867 -43.59 -20.61 -8.50
C SER A 867 -44.23 -21.96 -8.17
N ASP A 868 -45.29 -22.34 -8.88
CA ASP A 868 -46.02 -23.61 -8.70
C ASP A 868 -45.08 -24.81 -8.84
N VAL A 869 -44.28 -24.87 -9.91
CA VAL A 869 -43.33 -25.96 -10.16
C VAL A 869 -42.21 -26.00 -9.12
N MET A 870 -41.69 -24.84 -8.72
CA MET A 870 -40.68 -24.79 -7.65
C MET A 870 -41.23 -25.26 -6.31
N LYS A 871 -42.52 -25.00 -6.03
CA LYS A 871 -43.22 -25.45 -4.83
C LYS A 871 -43.48 -26.95 -4.86
N GLU A 872 -43.97 -27.47 -5.99
CA GLU A 872 -44.17 -28.90 -6.25
C GLU A 872 -42.89 -29.72 -5.99
N LYS A 873 -41.74 -29.20 -6.43
CA LYS A 873 -40.42 -29.87 -6.33
C LYS A 873 -39.62 -29.51 -5.07
N GLY A 874 -40.20 -28.72 -4.15
CA GLY A 874 -39.52 -28.24 -2.94
C GLY A 874 -38.19 -27.52 -3.20
N HIS A 875 -38.06 -26.85 -4.36
CA HIS A 875 -36.84 -26.18 -4.78
C HIS A 875 -36.64 -24.85 -4.05
N PHE A 876 -35.38 -24.50 -3.80
CA PHE A 876 -35.03 -23.25 -3.14
C PHE A 876 -34.82 -22.11 -4.16
N ALA A 877 -35.62 -21.05 -4.04
CA ALA A 877 -35.56 -19.89 -4.92
C ALA A 877 -34.52 -18.87 -4.43
N PHE A 878 -33.54 -18.59 -5.28
CA PHE A 878 -32.50 -17.60 -5.05
C PHE A 878 -32.65 -16.51 -6.13
N PHE A 879 -33.04 -15.30 -5.75
CA PHE A 879 -33.22 -14.17 -6.66
C PHE A 879 -32.00 -13.23 -6.70
N ASP A 880 -31.55 -12.86 -7.90
CA ASP A 880 -30.76 -11.64 -8.16
C ASP A 880 -31.68 -10.52 -8.67
N MET A 881 -31.63 -9.35 -8.03
CA MET A 881 -32.46 -8.19 -8.34
C MET A 881 -31.61 -6.93 -8.44
N ALA A 882 -30.92 -6.81 -9.57
CA ALA A 882 -30.00 -5.70 -9.84
C ALA A 882 -30.66 -4.47 -10.50
N TYR A 883 -31.91 -4.56 -10.96
CA TYR A 883 -32.57 -3.57 -11.82
C TYR A 883 -33.87 -2.99 -11.27
N GLN A 884 -34.22 -3.23 -10.01
CA GLN A 884 -35.52 -2.85 -9.45
C GLN A 884 -35.86 -1.36 -9.67
N GLY A 885 -36.98 -1.11 -10.37
CA GLY A 885 -37.48 0.19 -10.79
C GLY A 885 -37.02 0.61 -12.18
N PHE A 886 -35.85 0.16 -12.62
CA PHE A 886 -35.22 0.56 -13.88
C PHE A 886 -35.55 -0.40 -15.04
N ALA A 887 -36.17 -1.55 -14.80
CA ALA A 887 -36.58 -2.46 -15.88
C ALA A 887 -37.88 -1.99 -16.55
N SER A 888 -38.88 -1.57 -15.77
CA SER A 888 -40.18 -1.09 -16.28
C SER A 888 -40.50 0.38 -15.96
N GLY A 889 -39.63 1.08 -15.21
CA GLY A 889 -39.93 2.41 -14.67
C GLY A 889 -40.80 2.36 -13.40
N ASN A 890 -41.04 1.19 -12.82
CA ASN A 890 -41.86 0.99 -11.62
C ASN A 890 -41.22 -0.06 -10.69
N ALA A 891 -40.89 0.34 -9.46
CA ALA A 891 -40.15 -0.50 -8.51
C ALA A 891 -40.97 -1.65 -7.92
N ASP A 892 -42.30 -1.56 -7.91
CA ASP A 892 -43.20 -2.60 -7.42
C ASP A 892 -43.44 -3.68 -8.49
N LYS A 893 -43.64 -3.26 -9.75
CA LYS A 893 -43.77 -4.17 -10.89
C LYS A 893 -42.49 -4.98 -11.09
N ASP A 894 -41.33 -4.32 -11.00
CA ASP A 894 -40.02 -4.96 -11.09
C ASP A 894 -39.70 -5.89 -9.90
N ALA A 895 -40.53 -5.88 -8.85
CA ALA A 895 -40.43 -6.78 -7.70
C ALA A 895 -41.55 -7.84 -7.64
N PHE A 896 -42.36 -7.98 -8.71
CA PHE A 896 -43.47 -8.93 -8.76
C PHE A 896 -43.06 -10.35 -8.38
N ALA A 897 -41.99 -10.89 -8.98
CA ALA A 897 -41.57 -12.27 -8.79
C ALA A 897 -41.21 -12.61 -7.32
N PRO A 898 -40.26 -11.92 -6.65
CA PRO A 898 -39.94 -12.23 -5.24
C PRO A 898 -41.14 -11.99 -4.30
N ARG A 899 -41.96 -10.96 -4.56
CA ARG A 899 -43.18 -10.70 -3.74
C ARG A 899 -44.24 -11.78 -3.90
N HIS A 900 -44.44 -12.27 -5.13
CA HIS A 900 -45.37 -13.38 -5.40
C HIS A 900 -44.89 -14.67 -4.73
N PHE A 901 -43.60 -15.01 -4.85
CA PHE A 901 -43.03 -16.20 -4.22
C PHE A 901 -43.20 -16.16 -2.69
N VAL A 902 -42.93 -15.04 -2.03
CA VAL A 902 -43.17 -14.90 -0.58
C VAL A 902 -44.66 -15.03 -0.24
N LYS A 903 -45.55 -14.49 -1.06
CA LYS A 903 -47.01 -14.62 -0.88
C LYS A 903 -47.48 -16.08 -0.99
N GLU A 904 -46.92 -16.86 -1.91
CA GLU A 904 -47.22 -18.29 -2.05
C GLU A 904 -46.50 -19.17 -1.02
N GLY A 905 -45.78 -18.58 -0.06
CA GLY A 905 -45.14 -19.30 1.05
C GLY A 905 -43.74 -19.84 0.74
N HIS A 906 -43.04 -19.31 -0.27
CA HIS A 906 -41.63 -19.66 -0.50
C HIS A 906 -40.72 -18.89 0.46
N ASN A 907 -39.85 -19.62 1.16
CA ASN A 907 -38.73 -19.06 1.91
C ASN A 907 -37.56 -18.79 0.95
N ILE A 908 -37.48 -17.55 0.42
CA ILE A 908 -36.53 -17.16 -0.64
C ILE A 908 -35.23 -16.54 -0.10
N ALA A 909 -34.16 -16.63 -0.89
CA ALA A 909 -33.01 -15.73 -0.80
C ALA A 909 -33.11 -14.62 -1.86
N LEU A 910 -32.68 -13.40 -1.53
CA LEU A 910 -32.73 -12.25 -2.44
C LEU A 910 -31.46 -11.39 -2.32
N CYS A 911 -30.86 -11.08 -3.48
CA CYS A 911 -29.77 -10.12 -3.64
C CYS A 911 -30.28 -8.82 -4.27
N GLN A 912 -29.99 -7.68 -3.63
CA GLN A 912 -30.27 -6.34 -4.16
C GLN A 912 -28.96 -5.61 -4.49
N SER A 913 -28.98 -4.82 -5.56
CA SER A 913 -27.91 -3.88 -5.93
C SER A 913 -28.48 -2.49 -6.19
N PHE A 914 -27.92 -1.47 -5.53
CA PHE A 914 -28.33 -0.08 -5.72
C PHE A 914 -27.51 0.64 -6.81
N ALA A 915 -26.69 -0.09 -7.55
CA ALA A 915 -25.82 0.47 -8.57
C ALA A 915 -26.59 1.00 -9.80
N LYS A 916 -27.62 0.28 -10.27
CA LYS A 916 -28.31 0.62 -11.53
C LYS A 916 -29.45 1.62 -11.33
N ASN A 917 -30.24 1.43 -10.28
CA ASN A 917 -31.40 2.26 -9.97
C ASN A 917 -31.05 3.54 -9.19
N MET A 918 -29.96 3.59 -8.41
CA MET A 918 -29.49 4.85 -7.78
C MET A 918 -28.19 5.40 -8.41
N GLY A 919 -27.64 4.76 -9.44
CA GLY A 919 -26.36 5.19 -10.04
C GLY A 919 -25.14 5.01 -9.13
N LEU A 920 -25.28 4.33 -7.99
CA LEU A 920 -24.24 4.14 -6.96
C LEU A 920 -23.22 3.04 -7.34
N TYR A 921 -22.71 3.07 -8.58
CA TYR A 921 -21.80 2.05 -9.13
C TYR A 921 -20.47 1.94 -8.36
N GLY A 922 -19.91 3.08 -7.95
CA GLY A 922 -18.64 3.16 -7.20
C GLY A 922 -18.78 2.89 -5.70
N GLU A 923 -19.91 3.27 -5.10
CA GLU A 923 -20.18 3.09 -3.66
C GLU A 923 -20.46 1.63 -3.25
N ARG A 924 -20.68 0.74 -4.22
CA ARG A 924 -20.89 -0.71 -4.00
C ARG A 924 -21.98 -1.03 -2.97
N VAL A 925 -23.08 -0.29 -2.97
CA VAL A 925 -24.21 -0.51 -2.06
C VAL A 925 -25.07 -1.69 -2.54
N GLY A 926 -25.47 -2.56 -1.60
CA GLY A 926 -26.32 -3.73 -1.83
C GLY A 926 -26.89 -4.30 -0.54
N ALA A 927 -27.78 -5.28 -0.67
CA ALA A 927 -28.29 -6.06 0.45
C ALA A 927 -28.44 -7.55 0.07
N PHE A 928 -28.27 -8.41 1.05
CA PHE A 928 -28.67 -9.82 1.00
C PHE A 928 -29.76 -10.05 2.04
N SER A 929 -30.80 -10.77 1.66
CA SER A 929 -31.87 -11.16 2.59
C SER A 929 -32.29 -12.61 2.39
N LEU A 930 -32.77 -13.21 3.48
CA LEU A 930 -33.29 -14.57 3.55
C LEU A 930 -34.60 -14.57 4.35
N VAL A 931 -35.68 -15.07 3.74
CA VAL A 931 -36.95 -15.32 4.43
C VAL A 931 -36.83 -16.63 5.21
N CYS A 932 -37.09 -16.57 6.51
CA CYS A 932 -37.10 -17.73 7.40
C CYS A 932 -38.53 -18.16 7.73
N GLU A 933 -38.68 -19.35 8.32
CA GLU A 933 -39.97 -19.90 8.73
C GLU A 933 -40.54 -19.18 9.96
N ASN A 934 -39.69 -18.70 10.87
CA ASN A 934 -40.08 -18.00 12.09
C ASN A 934 -38.93 -17.15 12.68
N THR A 935 -39.26 -16.33 13.68
CA THR A 935 -38.32 -15.43 14.37
C THR A 935 -37.18 -16.15 15.11
N GLU A 936 -37.35 -17.41 15.52
CA GLU A 936 -36.28 -18.18 16.15
C GLU A 936 -35.25 -18.65 15.12
N GLU A 937 -35.71 -19.13 13.97
CA GLU A 937 -34.85 -19.45 12.84
C GLU A 937 -34.12 -18.21 12.34
N LYS A 938 -34.82 -17.08 12.18
CA LYS A 938 -34.24 -15.78 11.83
C LYS A 938 -33.00 -15.47 12.69
N LYS A 939 -33.11 -15.60 14.02
CA LYS A 939 -31.99 -15.36 14.96
C LYS A 939 -30.79 -16.28 14.74
N ARG A 940 -31.02 -17.57 14.43
CA ARG A 940 -29.96 -18.55 14.13
C ARG A 940 -29.30 -18.30 12.78
N VAL A 941 -30.09 -17.95 11.76
CA VAL A 941 -29.60 -17.60 10.42
C VAL A 941 -28.77 -16.31 10.49
N GLU A 942 -29.27 -15.29 11.17
CA GLU A 942 -28.59 -13.99 11.29
C GLU A 942 -27.23 -14.10 12.00
N SER A 943 -27.11 -14.91 13.06
CA SER A 943 -25.83 -15.13 13.74
C SER A 943 -24.81 -15.83 12.83
N GLN A 944 -25.24 -16.86 12.07
CA GLN A 944 -24.38 -17.53 11.10
C GLN A 944 -23.98 -16.63 9.93
N ILE A 945 -24.86 -15.75 9.45
CA ILE A 945 -24.53 -14.74 8.44
C ILE A 945 -23.51 -13.74 8.97
N LYS A 946 -23.62 -13.28 10.23
CA LYS A 946 -22.61 -12.40 10.86
C LYS A 946 -21.24 -13.07 10.94
N ILE A 947 -21.18 -14.34 11.37
CA ILE A 947 -19.94 -15.15 11.39
C ILE A 947 -19.35 -15.30 9.97
N LEU A 948 -20.20 -15.46 8.96
CA LEU A 948 -19.81 -15.62 7.56
C LEU A 948 -19.32 -14.31 6.91
N ILE A 949 -19.83 -13.15 7.33
CA ILE A 949 -19.43 -11.82 6.86
C ILE A 949 -18.11 -11.36 7.50
N ARG A 950 -17.92 -11.63 8.81
CA ARG A 950 -16.76 -11.14 9.57
C ARG A 950 -15.40 -11.37 8.89
N PRO A 951 -15.07 -12.55 8.32
CA PRO A 951 -13.81 -12.79 7.63
C PRO A 951 -13.79 -12.31 6.15
N GLN A 952 -14.91 -11.86 5.58
CA GLN A 952 -14.97 -11.39 4.20
C GLN A 952 -14.68 -9.89 4.08
N TYR A 953 -15.30 -9.08 4.95
CA TYR A 953 -15.13 -7.63 4.95
C TYR A 953 -15.36 -6.97 6.31
N SER A 954 -15.43 -7.74 7.41
CA SER A 954 -15.78 -7.29 8.77
C SER A 954 -17.17 -6.67 8.91
N ASN A 955 -17.37 -5.49 8.33
CA ASN A 955 -18.55 -4.64 8.38
C ASN A 955 -18.60 -3.82 7.08
N PRO A 956 -19.78 -3.51 6.53
CA PRO A 956 -19.88 -2.92 5.20
C PRO A 956 -19.61 -1.39 5.21
N PRO A 957 -19.22 -0.79 4.06
CA PRO A 957 -18.96 0.64 3.94
C PRO A 957 -20.19 1.52 4.23
N ILE A 958 -20.01 2.63 4.94
CA ILE A 958 -21.13 3.42 5.47
C ILE A 958 -21.66 4.51 4.55
N HIS A 959 -20.85 5.10 3.67
CA HIS A 959 -21.20 6.37 3.01
C HIS A 959 -22.36 6.22 2.01
N GLY A 960 -22.19 5.49 0.91
CA GLY A 960 -23.28 5.24 -0.04
C GLY A 960 -24.51 4.57 0.56
N ALA A 961 -24.37 3.80 1.64
CA ALA A 961 -25.51 3.23 2.36
C ALA A 961 -26.27 4.29 3.19
N ARG A 962 -25.58 5.27 3.79
CA ARG A 962 -26.23 6.47 4.35
C ARG A 962 -26.95 7.25 3.26
N VAL A 963 -26.35 7.47 2.09
CA VAL A 963 -26.98 8.16 0.94
C VAL A 963 -28.24 7.42 0.47
N ALA A 964 -28.16 6.12 0.18
CA ALA A 964 -29.31 5.31 -0.21
C ALA A 964 -30.41 5.27 0.88
N SER A 965 -30.01 5.18 2.16
CA SER A 965 -30.94 5.28 3.30
C SER A 965 -31.65 6.63 3.35
N THR A 966 -30.93 7.74 3.13
CA THR A 966 -31.51 9.09 3.09
C THR A 966 -32.48 9.25 1.93
N ILE A 967 -32.19 8.70 0.75
CA ILE A 967 -33.14 8.71 -0.39
C ILE A 967 -34.40 7.93 -0.05
N MET A 968 -34.28 6.70 0.45
CA MET A 968 -35.45 5.84 0.66
C MET A 968 -36.35 6.30 1.83
N ASN A 969 -35.76 6.81 2.92
CA ASN A 969 -36.50 7.19 4.13
C ASN A 969 -37.00 8.66 4.14
N ASP A 970 -36.55 9.52 3.23
CA ASP A 970 -37.07 10.88 3.05
C ASP A 970 -38.15 10.86 1.94
N PRO A 971 -39.44 11.10 2.24
CA PRO A 971 -40.51 10.94 1.25
C PRO A 971 -40.35 11.81 0.00
N ALA A 972 -39.76 13.00 0.12
CA ALA A 972 -39.55 13.90 -1.01
C ALA A 972 -38.41 13.41 -1.91
N LEU A 973 -37.29 12.96 -1.31
CA LEU A 973 -36.19 12.36 -2.08
C LEU A 973 -36.59 11.01 -2.69
N ASN A 974 -37.40 10.21 -1.99
CA ASN A 974 -37.92 8.94 -2.49
C ASN A 974 -38.79 9.17 -3.73
N GLN A 975 -39.76 10.08 -3.66
CA GLN A 975 -40.62 10.43 -4.80
C GLN A 975 -39.81 11.00 -5.98
N GLN A 976 -38.82 11.86 -5.70
CA GLN A 976 -37.91 12.39 -6.71
C GLN A 976 -37.11 11.27 -7.38
N TRP A 977 -36.51 10.37 -6.59
CA TRP A 977 -35.75 9.22 -7.07
C TRP A 977 -36.58 8.28 -7.94
N LEU A 978 -37.82 7.96 -7.54
CA LEU A 978 -38.75 7.15 -8.35
C LEU A 978 -39.05 7.82 -9.71
N GLY A 979 -39.24 9.14 -9.72
CA GLY A 979 -39.41 9.91 -10.96
C GLY A 979 -38.16 9.89 -11.86
N GLU A 980 -36.96 10.04 -11.26
CA GLU A 980 -35.68 9.95 -11.96
C GLU A 980 -35.44 8.56 -12.56
N VAL A 981 -35.69 7.49 -11.79
CA VAL A 981 -35.59 6.10 -12.26
C VAL A 981 -36.56 5.81 -13.39
N LYS A 982 -37.81 6.30 -13.29
CA LYS A 982 -38.77 6.20 -14.40
C LYS A 982 -38.25 6.91 -15.66
N GLY A 983 -37.77 8.14 -15.54
CA GLY A 983 -37.20 8.87 -16.68
C GLY A 983 -35.97 8.19 -17.30
N MET A 984 -35.15 7.53 -16.48
CA MET A 984 -34.04 6.70 -16.96
C MET A 984 -34.53 5.46 -17.73
N ALA A 985 -35.60 4.81 -17.28
CA ALA A 985 -36.21 3.66 -17.96
C ALA A 985 -36.92 4.07 -19.26
N ASP A 986 -37.69 5.17 -19.23
CA ASP A 986 -38.37 5.75 -20.40
C ASP A 986 -37.37 6.04 -21.52
N ARG A 987 -36.21 6.64 -21.21
CA ARG A 987 -35.13 6.89 -22.18
C ARG A 987 -34.59 5.60 -22.80
N ILE A 988 -34.44 4.52 -22.03
CA ILE A 988 -33.96 3.23 -22.55
C ILE A 988 -34.98 2.62 -23.53
N ILE A 989 -36.27 2.73 -23.22
CA ILE A 989 -37.38 2.30 -24.09
C ILE A 989 -37.41 3.14 -25.37
N GLU A 990 -37.19 4.45 -25.27
CA GLU A 990 -37.06 5.36 -26.42
C GLU A 990 -35.86 4.98 -27.31
N MET A 991 -34.66 4.78 -26.74
CA MET A 991 -33.47 4.41 -27.52
C MET A 991 -33.64 3.06 -28.24
N ARG A 992 -34.31 2.08 -27.62
CA ARG A 992 -34.70 0.80 -28.27
C ARG A 992 -35.62 1.04 -29.46
N SER A 993 -36.65 1.87 -29.26
CA SER A 993 -37.65 2.19 -30.28
C SER A 993 -37.02 2.95 -31.46
N LEU A 994 -36.14 3.91 -31.19
CA LEU A 994 -35.41 4.67 -32.20
C LEU A 994 -34.41 3.79 -32.99
N LEU A 995 -33.66 2.91 -32.32
CA LEU A 995 -32.73 2.00 -32.99
C LEU A 995 -33.49 1.10 -33.99
N ARG A 996 -34.57 0.46 -33.53
CA ARG A 996 -35.43 -0.37 -34.38
C ARG A 996 -36.02 0.45 -35.55
N THR A 997 -36.63 1.60 -35.25
CA THR A 997 -37.26 2.46 -36.27
C THR A 997 -36.26 2.92 -37.33
N ASN A 998 -35.01 3.20 -36.95
CA ASN A 998 -33.97 3.60 -37.89
C ASN A 998 -33.48 2.43 -38.77
N LEU A 999 -33.37 1.22 -38.21
CA LEU A 999 -33.05 0.01 -38.98
C LEU A 999 -34.16 -0.33 -40.00
N GLU A 1000 -35.43 -0.22 -39.59
CA GLU A 1000 -36.58 -0.38 -40.49
C GLU A 1000 -36.60 0.69 -41.60
N LYS A 1001 -36.32 1.96 -41.27
CA LYS A 1001 -36.22 3.06 -42.26
C LYS A 1001 -35.08 2.90 -43.26
N LEU A 1002 -33.97 2.27 -42.87
CA LEU A 1002 -32.86 1.96 -43.77
C LEU A 1002 -33.19 0.80 -44.74
N GLY A 1003 -34.31 0.10 -44.53
CA GLY A 1003 -34.77 -1.00 -45.36
C GLY A 1003 -34.20 -2.36 -44.98
N SER A 1004 -33.76 -2.54 -43.73
CA SER A 1004 -33.26 -3.83 -43.24
C SER A 1004 -34.33 -4.93 -43.34
N LYS A 1005 -33.93 -6.11 -43.80
CA LYS A 1005 -34.84 -7.25 -43.97
C LYS A 1005 -34.91 -8.18 -42.76
N HIS A 1006 -34.07 -7.95 -41.76
CA HIS A 1006 -34.08 -8.70 -40.50
C HIS A 1006 -35.21 -8.22 -39.60
N ASP A 1007 -35.81 -9.13 -38.83
CA ASP A 1007 -36.71 -8.71 -37.76
C ASP A 1007 -35.88 -8.14 -36.59
N TRP A 1008 -36.24 -6.93 -36.18
CA TRP A 1008 -35.63 -6.20 -35.07
C TRP A 1008 -36.60 -6.01 -33.89
N SER A 1009 -37.76 -6.70 -33.91
CA SER A 1009 -38.81 -6.63 -32.88
C SER A 1009 -38.29 -6.94 -31.46
N HIS A 1010 -37.30 -7.84 -31.35
CA HIS A 1010 -36.65 -8.22 -30.09
C HIS A 1010 -35.98 -7.06 -29.36
N ILE A 1011 -35.46 -6.06 -30.09
CA ILE A 1011 -34.85 -4.86 -29.47
C ILE A 1011 -35.90 -4.13 -28.61
N THR A 1012 -37.16 -4.12 -29.05
CA THR A 1012 -38.28 -3.47 -28.37
C THR A 1012 -39.05 -4.35 -27.37
N SER A 1013 -38.99 -5.68 -27.48
CA SER A 1013 -39.61 -6.58 -26.49
C SER A 1013 -38.69 -6.88 -25.30
N GLN A 1014 -37.37 -6.79 -25.48
CA GLN A 1014 -36.38 -6.84 -24.40
C GLN A 1014 -36.39 -5.55 -23.57
N ILE A 1015 -36.19 -5.67 -22.26
CA ILE A 1015 -36.22 -4.56 -21.28
C ILE A 1015 -34.88 -4.37 -20.55
N GLY A 1016 -34.78 -3.29 -19.76
CA GLY A 1016 -33.59 -2.97 -18.97
C GLY A 1016 -32.35 -2.58 -19.80
N MET A 1017 -31.17 -2.60 -19.16
CA MET A 1017 -29.94 -1.99 -19.70
C MET A 1017 -29.34 -2.71 -20.92
N PHE A 1018 -29.54 -4.02 -21.03
CA PHE A 1018 -28.85 -4.87 -22.00
C PHE A 1018 -29.82 -5.44 -23.03
N ALA A 1019 -29.31 -5.68 -24.22
CA ALA A 1019 -30.03 -6.36 -25.30
C ALA A 1019 -29.07 -7.30 -26.05
N TYR A 1020 -29.59 -8.42 -26.55
CA TYR A 1020 -28.90 -9.17 -27.60
C TYR A 1020 -29.34 -8.67 -28.96
N THR A 1021 -28.38 -8.26 -29.79
CA THR A 1021 -28.64 -7.83 -31.16
C THR A 1021 -29.01 -8.99 -32.09
N GLY A 1022 -28.53 -10.21 -31.81
CA GLY A 1022 -28.57 -11.36 -32.72
C GLY A 1022 -27.38 -11.42 -33.69
N LEU A 1023 -26.48 -10.43 -33.65
CA LEU A 1023 -25.29 -10.38 -34.50
C LEU A 1023 -24.26 -11.44 -34.10
N LYS A 1024 -23.60 -12.01 -35.12
CA LYS A 1024 -22.55 -13.02 -34.95
C LYS A 1024 -21.21 -12.40 -34.52
N PRO A 1025 -20.28 -13.15 -33.91
CA PRO A 1025 -18.98 -12.63 -33.49
C PRO A 1025 -18.18 -11.94 -34.59
N GLU A 1026 -18.28 -12.42 -35.83
CA GLU A 1026 -17.62 -11.84 -36.99
C GLU A 1026 -18.21 -10.46 -37.36
N GLN A 1027 -19.53 -10.32 -37.24
CA GLN A 1027 -20.25 -9.05 -37.45
C GLN A 1027 -19.96 -8.05 -36.32
N MET A 1028 -19.82 -8.51 -35.08
CA MET A 1028 -19.39 -7.68 -33.95
C MET A 1028 -17.94 -7.20 -34.09
N ASP A 1029 -17.04 -8.05 -34.59
CA ASP A 1029 -15.66 -7.66 -34.90
C ASP A 1029 -15.58 -6.68 -36.08
N ALA A 1030 -16.45 -6.81 -37.09
CA ALA A 1030 -16.57 -5.85 -38.18
C ALA A 1030 -17.09 -4.48 -37.69
N LEU A 1031 -18.13 -4.47 -36.85
CA LEU A 1031 -18.64 -3.24 -36.20
C LEU A 1031 -17.56 -2.47 -35.45
N ALA A 1032 -16.70 -3.19 -34.72
CA ALA A 1032 -15.60 -2.58 -33.98
C ALA A 1032 -14.49 -2.03 -34.91
N LYS A 1033 -14.11 -2.78 -35.95
CA LYS A 1033 -13.00 -2.43 -36.86
C LYS A 1033 -13.35 -1.38 -37.92
N GLU A 1034 -14.54 -1.48 -38.52
CA GLU A 1034 -14.92 -0.70 -39.70
C GLU A 1034 -15.79 0.51 -39.35
N HIS A 1035 -16.43 0.49 -38.17
CA HIS A 1035 -17.39 1.52 -37.76
C HIS A 1035 -17.13 2.12 -36.36
N SER A 1036 -16.07 1.68 -35.67
CA SER A 1036 -15.74 2.12 -34.30
C SER A 1036 -16.90 1.91 -33.31
N VAL A 1037 -17.65 0.82 -33.44
CA VAL A 1037 -18.76 0.44 -32.55
C VAL A 1037 -18.34 -0.74 -31.68
N TYR A 1038 -18.10 -0.47 -30.39
CA TYR A 1038 -17.46 -1.39 -29.45
C TYR A 1038 -18.48 -2.06 -28.53
N ALA A 1039 -18.61 -3.39 -28.62
CA ALA A 1039 -19.53 -4.22 -27.84
C ALA A 1039 -18.94 -5.63 -27.61
N THR A 1040 -19.63 -6.52 -26.89
CA THR A 1040 -19.14 -7.89 -26.69
C THR A 1040 -19.38 -8.77 -27.92
N LYS A 1041 -18.44 -9.69 -28.17
CA LYS A 1041 -18.46 -10.61 -29.32
C LYS A 1041 -19.68 -11.53 -29.39
N ASP A 1042 -20.41 -11.70 -28.30
CA ASP A 1042 -21.66 -12.48 -28.24
C ASP A 1042 -22.89 -11.71 -28.74
N GLY A 1043 -22.72 -10.47 -29.21
CA GLY A 1043 -23.81 -9.63 -29.73
C GLY A 1043 -24.58 -8.87 -28.64
N ARG A 1044 -24.16 -8.94 -27.37
CA ARG A 1044 -24.77 -8.18 -26.27
C ARG A 1044 -24.32 -6.71 -26.32
N ILE A 1045 -25.28 -5.81 -26.28
CA ILE A 1045 -25.06 -4.35 -26.22
C ILE A 1045 -25.67 -3.75 -24.94
N SER A 1046 -25.03 -2.70 -24.44
CA SER A 1046 -25.55 -1.79 -23.42
C SER A 1046 -26.34 -0.68 -24.10
N VAL A 1047 -27.67 -0.75 -24.02
CA VAL A 1047 -28.59 0.26 -24.58
C VAL A 1047 -28.36 1.63 -23.93
N ALA A 1048 -27.84 1.66 -22.69
CA ALA A 1048 -27.48 2.91 -22.02
C ALA A 1048 -26.33 3.69 -22.70
N GLY A 1049 -25.54 3.05 -23.57
CA GLY A 1049 -24.53 3.71 -24.42
C GLY A 1049 -25.08 4.31 -25.71
N ILE A 1050 -26.34 4.04 -26.05
CA ILE A 1050 -27.05 4.65 -27.17
C ILE A 1050 -27.55 6.04 -26.73
N THR A 1051 -27.46 7.03 -27.61
CA THR A 1051 -27.92 8.41 -27.40
C THR A 1051 -28.68 8.91 -28.62
N SER A 1052 -29.49 9.96 -28.44
CA SER A 1052 -30.22 10.60 -29.55
C SER A 1052 -29.29 11.00 -30.71
N GLY A 1053 -28.07 11.44 -30.39
CA GLY A 1053 -27.05 11.82 -31.37
C GLY A 1053 -26.28 10.67 -32.02
N ASN A 1054 -26.32 9.44 -31.47
CA ASN A 1054 -25.56 8.29 -32.03
C ASN A 1054 -26.44 7.17 -32.59
N VAL A 1055 -27.75 7.12 -32.26
CA VAL A 1055 -28.65 6.02 -32.63
C VAL A 1055 -28.85 5.86 -34.14
N GLY A 1056 -28.80 6.96 -34.91
CA GLY A 1056 -28.83 6.92 -36.38
C GLY A 1056 -27.58 6.26 -36.95
N ARG A 1057 -26.39 6.76 -36.55
CA ARG A 1057 -25.09 6.21 -36.94
C ARG A 1057 -24.96 4.72 -36.57
N LEU A 1058 -25.44 4.33 -35.39
CA LEU A 1058 -25.46 2.94 -34.95
C LEU A 1058 -26.34 2.06 -35.86
N ALA A 1059 -27.55 2.51 -36.21
CA ALA A 1059 -28.43 1.81 -37.13
C ALA A 1059 -27.78 1.65 -38.51
N GLU A 1060 -27.16 2.70 -39.04
CA GLU A 1060 -26.41 2.62 -40.31
C GLU A 1060 -25.24 1.63 -40.26
N SER A 1061 -24.47 1.60 -39.17
CA SER A 1061 -23.36 0.67 -38.99
C SER A 1061 -23.82 -0.78 -38.89
N ILE A 1062 -24.94 -1.04 -38.20
CA ILE A 1062 -25.53 -2.38 -38.12
C ILE A 1062 -26.08 -2.78 -39.50
N PHE A 1063 -26.82 -1.91 -40.17
CA PHE A 1063 -27.40 -2.16 -41.50
C PHE A 1063 -26.32 -2.49 -42.55
N LYS A 1064 -25.21 -1.73 -42.60
CA LYS A 1064 -24.07 -1.99 -43.52
C LYS A 1064 -23.47 -3.39 -43.36
N ILE A 1065 -23.57 -4.00 -42.18
CA ILE A 1065 -23.04 -5.34 -41.85
C ILE A 1065 -24.10 -6.46 -41.95
N THR A 1066 -25.39 -6.12 -42.01
CA THR A 1066 -26.50 -7.10 -41.95
C THR A 1066 -27.34 -7.19 -43.22
N GLY A 1067 -27.58 -6.08 -43.93
CA GLY A 1067 -28.57 -5.98 -45.01
C GLY A 1067 -30.01 -5.94 -44.50
#